data_AF-A0A2A2KB49-F1
#
_entry.id   AF-A0A2A2KB49-F1
#
_cell.length_a   1.000
_cell.length_b   1.000
_cell.length_c   1.000
_cell.angle_alpha   90.00
_cell.angle_beta   90.00
_cell.angle_gamma   90.00
#
_symmetry.space_group_name_H-M   'P 1'
#
loop_
_entity.id
_entity.type
_entity.pdbx_description
1 polymer ?
#
loop_
_entity_poly.entity_id
_entity_poly.type
_entity_poly.pdbx_seq_one_letter_code
_entity_poly.pdbx_strand_id
1 'polypeptide(L)'
;MRDDGIHSAQSSSFSSESNNNAIPPEAAHLPYHPNHTAYTRGIDVQNINCAGCGEFSVWEFGGYEPYHTVYDHFVGNTDCIHIVMYRADDPPEIQYKQILYWMNFLKGRVTPSEPIGHCGIISRRSKVIVVGSHASSHLFPNKNHDGEYTCSDIEAMLNTVRLRFETHFDIYEKVVLLDSANPSCPGMKALKNYLSKTRSTIISRLLKPLGLLDATVAHMNVLRRQHANFPVITWPHFTSIVRNDLNPLAGDSHCRQIIQQLQLIGEVVYLRNELAELDYVVLNAEWLGTHVIGQLLSAEFLSKCRANGCYSLSNIAPIFPEISEPSDLMHILDTLQLCAPMDSQNDDTVEIPLFILGQPPSDVWNKDKPSYVYGGVRVFPMRGMERSLQSTFPRIQVALRRSMNDFQDPMDADLVQWLNCSKMTSGNKEALIRLHGDSVEIRVRGPADRASSCFYFMEDMMNLVEQTAIEVAPGIGLERHFLSPKQLKDHSPSPASFLPETMMTMQQKESLYVKNTDGEEELFTDVVCFGSRDVARLLTLGIDIGVGELQLTSRCELACLLDPPDAMGRDWSILAVKLNLTDQVPDVDSTGQSLSRTDQLLNEWAIHHPEQATVGRLCEILAELGRVDARDALYRTVPLYLFAPLDDLPSGQDCCADSGVVSSSSSDPRGSSISR
;
A
#
# COMPACT_ATOMS: atom_id res chain seq x y z
N MET A 1 -15.44 31.44 13.93
CA MET A 1 -14.22 30.65 13.70
C MET A 1 -14.56 29.25 14.17
N ARG A 2 -14.78 28.34 13.21
CA ARG A 2 -15.24 26.98 13.47
C ARG A 2 -14.04 26.10 13.77
N ASP A 3 -14.26 25.12 14.62
CA ASP A 3 -13.30 24.15 15.10
C ASP A 3 -12.95 23.15 13.98
N ASP A 4 -12.05 23.57 13.08
CA ASP A 4 -11.62 22.78 11.91
C ASP A 4 -10.67 21.61 12.31
N GLY A 5 -10.34 21.48 13.59
CA GLY A 5 -9.36 20.53 14.11
C GLY A 5 -9.86 19.09 14.22
N ILE A 6 -11.16 18.87 14.36
CA ILE A 6 -11.76 17.52 14.52
C ILE A 6 -12.98 17.31 13.60
N HIS A 7 -13.57 18.40 13.10
CA HIS A 7 -14.77 18.39 12.26
C HIS A 7 -14.49 18.51 10.75
N SER A 8 -13.22 18.55 10.33
CA SER A 8 -12.88 18.60 8.90
C SER A 8 -13.01 17.21 8.25
N ALA A 9 -14.16 16.97 7.64
CA ALA A 9 -14.43 15.81 6.79
C ALA A 9 -14.07 16.05 5.31
N GLN A 10 -13.22 17.03 5.00
CA GLN A 10 -12.87 17.33 3.60
C GLN A 10 -11.88 16.30 3.05
N SER A 11 -12.39 15.14 2.65
CA SER A 11 -11.75 14.32 1.62
C SER A 11 -11.97 14.99 0.28
N SER A 12 -10.90 15.47 -0.36
CA SER A 12 -10.96 15.93 -1.75
C SER A 12 -11.10 14.70 -2.66
N SER A 13 -12.33 14.23 -2.93
CA SER A 13 -12.53 13.16 -3.91
C SER A 13 -12.06 13.65 -5.29
N PHE A 14 -11.36 12.78 -6.04
CA PHE A 14 -10.84 13.09 -7.38
C PHE A 14 -11.94 13.55 -8.33
N SER A 15 -13.17 13.07 -8.11
CA SER A 15 -14.36 13.44 -8.88
C SER A 15 -14.92 14.83 -8.55
N SER A 16 -14.71 15.33 -7.31
CA SER A 16 -15.28 16.61 -6.86
C SER A 16 -14.49 17.82 -7.36
N GLU A 17 -13.16 17.72 -7.46
CA GLU A 17 -12.33 18.82 -7.96
C GLU A 17 -12.27 18.88 -9.51
N SER A 18 -12.74 17.84 -10.19
CA SER A 18 -12.51 17.66 -11.64
C SER A 18 -13.75 17.89 -12.53
N ASN A 19 -14.95 18.12 -11.98
CA ASN A 19 -16.17 18.27 -12.77
C ASN A 19 -16.97 19.54 -12.43
N ASN A 20 -17.04 20.46 -13.41
CA ASN A 20 -17.92 21.65 -13.41
C ASN A 20 -19.43 21.33 -13.59
N ASN A 21 -19.84 20.07 -13.41
CA ASN A 21 -21.26 19.72 -13.50
C ASN A 21 -21.92 19.92 -12.14
N ALA A 22 -22.90 20.82 -12.10
CA ALA A 22 -23.65 21.17 -10.89
C ALA A 22 -24.16 19.92 -10.15
N ILE A 23 -23.65 19.72 -8.93
CA ILE A 23 -24.10 18.68 -8.03
C ILE A 23 -25.57 18.95 -7.69
N PRO A 24 -26.50 17.98 -7.86
CA PRO A 24 -27.88 18.14 -7.42
C PRO A 24 -27.94 18.40 -5.91
N PRO A 25 -28.75 19.34 -5.42
CA PRO A 25 -28.79 19.73 -4.00
C PRO A 25 -29.18 18.57 -3.05
N GLU A 26 -29.85 17.52 -3.55
CA GLU A 26 -30.18 16.31 -2.78
C GLU A 26 -28.97 15.37 -2.57
N ALA A 27 -27.91 15.51 -3.38
CA ALA A 27 -26.73 14.64 -3.34
C ALA A 27 -25.61 15.15 -2.40
N ALA A 28 -25.64 16.43 -2.00
CA ALA A 28 -24.54 17.09 -1.27
C ALA A 28 -24.18 16.50 0.12
N HIS A 29 -24.87 15.46 0.58
CA HIS A 29 -24.68 14.81 1.88
C HIS A 29 -23.89 13.49 1.83
N LEU A 30 -23.59 12.94 0.64
CA LEU A 30 -22.83 11.68 0.53
C LEU A 30 -21.34 11.95 0.26
N PRO A 31 -20.43 11.21 0.91
CA PRO A 31 -18.99 11.41 0.72
C PRO A 31 -18.48 10.97 -0.66
N TYR A 32 -19.21 10.10 -1.37
CA TYR A 32 -18.79 9.53 -2.65
C TYR A 32 -19.89 9.63 -3.71
N HIS A 33 -19.57 10.23 -4.86
CA HIS A 33 -20.47 10.31 -6.01
C HIS A 33 -19.87 9.67 -7.27
N PRO A 34 -20.65 8.87 -8.01
CA PRO A 34 -20.18 8.35 -9.29
C PRO A 34 -20.14 9.47 -10.33
N ASN A 35 -19.14 9.42 -11.21
CA ASN A 35 -18.98 10.40 -12.29
C ASN A 35 -20.10 10.35 -13.34
N HIS A 36 -20.72 9.19 -13.51
CA HIS A 36 -21.88 8.98 -14.38
C HIS A 36 -22.69 7.79 -13.87
N THR A 37 -23.95 7.68 -14.27
CA THR A 37 -24.86 6.61 -13.82
C THR A 37 -24.56 5.25 -14.43
N ALA A 38 -23.91 5.20 -15.60
CA ALA A 38 -23.57 3.98 -16.32
C ALA A 38 -22.17 3.41 -15.97
N TYR A 39 -21.72 3.60 -14.72
CA TYR A 39 -20.37 3.16 -14.30
C TYR A 39 -20.33 1.64 -14.09
N THR A 40 -19.17 1.05 -14.33
CA THR A 40 -18.93 -0.39 -14.10
C THR A 40 -19.10 -0.71 -12.62
N ARG A 41 -19.98 -1.65 -12.30
CA ARG A 41 -20.32 -2.01 -10.91
C ARG A 41 -19.33 -3.03 -10.38
N GLY A 42 -18.50 -2.61 -9.44
CA GLY A 42 -17.46 -3.46 -8.86
C GLY A 42 -16.46 -3.88 -9.94
N ILE A 43 -16.40 -5.19 -10.19
CA ILE A 43 -15.47 -5.78 -11.16
C ILE A 43 -16.26 -6.62 -12.15
N ASP A 44 -16.34 -6.15 -13.40
CA ASP A 44 -16.95 -6.94 -14.47
C ASP A 44 -15.93 -7.91 -15.05
N VAL A 45 -16.30 -9.19 -15.17
CA VAL A 45 -15.39 -10.27 -15.56
C VAL A 45 -15.95 -11.00 -16.77
N GLN A 46 -15.18 -11.02 -17.85
CA GLN A 46 -15.61 -11.63 -19.12
C GLN A 46 -14.50 -12.47 -19.74
N ASN A 47 -14.85 -13.65 -20.24
CA ASN A 47 -13.95 -14.45 -21.08
C ASN A 47 -14.24 -14.15 -22.55
N ILE A 48 -13.25 -13.60 -23.25
CA ILE A 48 -13.36 -13.21 -24.65
C ILE A 48 -12.36 -13.97 -25.52
N ASN A 49 -12.80 -14.36 -26.71
CA ASN A 49 -11.90 -14.82 -27.76
C ASN A 49 -11.65 -13.68 -28.74
N CYS A 50 -10.48 -13.05 -28.64
CA CYS A 50 -10.11 -11.97 -29.53
C CYS A 50 -9.47 -12.56 -30.80
N ALA A 51 -10.16 -12.39 -31.93
CA ALA A 51 -9.72 -12.89 -33.23
C ALA A 51 -8.27 -12.47 -33.54
N GLY A 52 -7.40 -13.47 -33.74
CA GLY A 52 -5.97 -13.28 -34.01
C GLY A 52 -5.08 -13.06 -32.78
N CYS A 53 -5.65 -12.89 -31.58
CA CYS A 53 -4.90 -12.71 -30.33
C CYS A 53 -5.00 -13.92 -29.38
N GLY A 54 -6.13 -14.65 -29.44
CA GLY A 54 -6.45 -15.78 -28.58
C GLY A 54 -7.47 -15.42 -27.50
N GLU A 55 -7.61 -16.32 -26.53
CA GLU A 55 -8.53 -16.18 -25.40
C GLU A 55 -7.92 -15.35 -24.28
N PHE A 56 -8.75 -14.49 -23.67
CA PHE A 56 -8.42 -13.64 -22.54
C PHE A 56 -9.56 -13.66 -21.53
N SER A 57 -9.21 -13.71 -20.25
CA SER A 57 -10.11 -13.26 -19.18
C SER A 57 -9.87 -11.76 -18.98
N VAL A 58 -10.91 -10.96 -19.17
CA VAL A 58 -10.89 -9.50 -19.06
C VAL A 58 -11.60 -9.10 -17.77
N TRP A 59 -10.90 -8.30 -16.96
CA TRP A 59 -11.35 -7.83 -15.66
C TRP A 59 -11.45 -6.30 -15.74
N GLU A 60 -12.65 -5.79 -15.80
CA GLU A 60 -12.92 -4.36 -15.86
C GLU A 60 -13.24 -3.83 -14.45
N PHE A 61 -12.30 -3.08 -13.89
CA PHE A 61 -12.41 -2.48 -12.58
C PHE A 61 -13.15 -1.14 -12.66
N GLY A 62 -14.29 -1.02 -11.96
CA GLY A 62 -15.03 0.23 -11.88
C GLY A 62 -14.26 1.34 -11.17
N GLY A 63 -14.26 2.55 -11.74
CA GLY A 63 -13.55 3.71 -11.17
C GLY A 63 -14.27 4.44 -10.03
N TYR A 64 -15.31 3.86 -9.44
CA TYR A 64 -16.01 4.44 -8.29
C TYR A 64 -15.23 4.14 -7.02
N GLU A 65 -14.79 5.20 -6.34
CA GLU A 65 -13.78 5.17 -5.26
C GLU A 65 -14.03 4.14 -4.14
N PRO A 66 -15.27 3.92 -3.65
CA PRO A 66 -15.54 2.88 -2.66
C PRO A 66 -15.09 1.46 -3.05
N TYR A 67 -15.06 1.12 -4.35
CA TYR A 67 -14.60 -0.19 -4.79
C TYR A 67 -13.08 -0.37 -4.64
N HIS A 68 -12.30 0.70 -4.58
CA HIS A 68 -10.84 0.61 -4.57
C HIS A 68 -10.29 -0.08 -3.29
N THR A 69 -11.10 -0.17 -2.23
CA THR A 69 -10.77 -0.81 -0.95
C THR A 69 -10.67 -2.34 -1.02
N VAL A 70 -11.14 -2.95 -2.12
CA VAL A 70 -11.16 -4.43 -2.29
C VAL A 70 -10.34 -4.91 -3.48
N TYR A 71 -9.84 -4.01 -4.33
CA TYR A 71 -9.17 -4.41 -5.57
C TYR A 71 -7.80 -5.08 -5.37
N ASP A 72 -7.19 -5.00 -4.18
CA ASP A 72 -5.97 -5.73 -3.79
C ASP A 72 -6.14 -7.24 -3.92
N HIS A 73 -7.34 -7.76 -3.67
CA HIS A 73 -7.63 -9.19 -3.78
C HIS A 73 -7.57 -9.70 -5.22
N PHE A 74 -7.56 -8.79 -6.20
CA PHE A 74 -7.67 -9.12 -7.63
C PHE A 74 -6.48 -8.59 -8.46
N VAL A 75 -5.76 -7.60 -7.93
CA VAL A 75 -4.66 -6.89 -8.61
C VAL A 75 -3.36 -7.17 -7.87
N GLY A 76 -2.26 -7.37 -8.62
CA GLY A 76 -0.92 -7.61 -8.06
C GLY A 76 -0.14 -8.71 -8.77
N ASN A 77 -0.83 -9.50 -9.61
CA ASN A 77 -0.19 -10.49 -10.46
C ASN A 77 0.60 -9.81 -11.60
N THR A 78 1.86 -10.19 -11.78
CA THR A 78 2.72 -9.66 -12.86
C THR A 78 2.55 -10.39 -14.20
N ASP A 79 1.85 -11.52 -14.21
CA ASP A 79 1.61 -12.37 -15.39
C ASP A 79 0.28 -12.03 -16.09
N CYS A 80 -0.14 -10.76 -16.01
CA CYS A 80 -1.26 -10.20 -16.77
C CYS A 80 -0.86 -8.93 -17.51
N ILE A 81 -1.80 -8.40 -18.30
CA ILE A 81 -1.64 -7.15 -19.05
C ILE A 81 -2.59 -6.13 -18.43
N HIS A 82 -2.04 -5.04 -17.88
CA HIS A 82 -2.84 -3.93 -17.38
C HIS A 82 -3.05 -2.91 -18.49
N ILE A 83 -4.31 -2.55 -18.72
CA ILE A 83 -4.71 -1.53 -19.68
C ILE A 83 -5.19 -0.32 -18.87
N VAL A 84 -4.39 0.74 -18.83
CA VAL A 84 -4.78 2.00 -18.21
C VAL A 84 -5.51 2.85 -19.25
N MET A 85 -6.82 2.97 -19.09
CA MET A 85 -7.68 3.72 -20.01
C MET A 85 -7.95 5.12 -19.49
N TYR A 86 -7.92 6.10 -20.38
CA TYR A 86 -8.34 7.47 -20.11
C TYR A 86 -9.16 8.03 -21.29
N ARG A 87 -9.82 9.17 -21.09
CA ARG A 87 -10.54 9.87 -22.16
C ARG A 87 -9.62 10.86 -22.86
N ALA A 88 -9.40 10.67 -24.16
CA ALA A 88 -8.49 11.54 -24.92
C ALA A 88 -9.07 12.93 -25.25
N ASP A 89 -10.37 13.14 -24.99
CA ASP A 89 -11.04 14.44 -25.12
C ASP A 89 -11.07 15.24 -23.82
N ASP A 90 -10.61 14.67 -22.70
CA ASP A 90 -10.42 15.41 -21.44
C ASP A 90 -9.24 16.40 -21.57
N PRO A 91 -9.21 17.49 -20.77
CA PRO A 91 -8.04 18.36 -20.67
C PRO A 91 -6.74 17.60 -20.32
N PRO A 92 -5.56 17.95 -20.88
CA PRO A 92 -4.31 17.22 -20.66
C PRO A 92 -3.92 17.02 -19.19
N GLU A 93 -4.19 18.00 -18.33
CA GLU A 93 -3.95 17.88 -16.89
C GLU A 93 -4.80 16.79 -16.23
N ILE A 94 -6.05 16.64 -16.67
CA ILE A 94 -6.97 15.61 -16.18
C ILE A 94 -6.51 14.24 -16.69
N GLN A 95 -6.16 14.13 -17.97
CA GLN A 95 -5.60 12.90 -18.56
C GLN A 95 -4.38 12.43 -17.76
N TYR A 96 -3.43 13.34 -17.51
CA TYR A 96 -2.21 13.02 -16.77
C TYR A 96 -2.50 12.60 -15.33
N LYS A 97 -3.39 13.31 -14.62
CA LYS A 97 -3.78 12.94 -13.25
C LYS A 97 -4.47 11.57 -13.19
N GLN A 98 -5.38 11.25 -14.12
CA GLN A 98 -6.04 9.95 -14.19
C GLN A 98 -5.03 8.82 -14.42
N ILE A 99 -4.09 9.01 -15.35
CA ILE A 99 -3.04 8.03 -15.62
C ILE A 99 -2.17 7.84 -14.38
N LEU A 100 -1.68 8.92 -13.78
CA LEU A 100 -0.85 8.84 -12.58
C LEU A 100 -1.54 8.13 -11.42
N TYR A 101 -2.84 8.39 -11.21
CA TYR A 101 -3.62 7.73 -10.18
C TYR A 101 -3.61 6.20 -10.35
N TRP A 102 -3.99 5.71 -11.54
CA TRP A 102 -4.05 4.27 -11.79
C TRP A 102 -2.66 3.62 -11.81
N MET A 103 -1.65 4.33 -12.32
CA MET A 103 -0.27 3.83 -12.28
C MET A 103 0.25 3.69 -10.84
N ASN A 104 -0.03 4.67 -9.97
CA ASN A 104 0.30 4.58 -8.54
C ASN A 104 -0.50 3.47 -7.85
N PHE A 105 -1.79 3.35 -8.15
CA PHE A 105 -2.66 2.31 -7.63
C PHE A 105 -2.09 0.92 -7.95
N LEU A 106 -1.81 0.65 -9.23
CA LEU A 106 -1.20 -0.60 -9.67
C LEU A 106 0.16 -0.83 -9.01
N LYS A 107 1.01 0.21 -8.92
CA LYS A 107 2.36 0.10 -8.36
C LYS A 107 2.29 -0.31 -6.89
N GLY A 108 1.34 0.25 -6.15
CA GLY A 108 1.12 -0.10 -4.75
C GLY A 108 0.70 -1.55 -4.52
N ARG A 109 -0.01 -2.18 -5.46
CA ARG A 109 -0.53 -3.57 -5.30
C ARG A 109 0.45 -4.66 -5.76
N VAL A 110 1.62 -4.31 -6.30
CA VAL A 110 2.63 -5.30 -6.71
C VAL A 110 3.65 -5.47 -5.60
N THR A 111 3.76 -6.67 -5.05
CA THR A 111 4.81 -7.02 -4.08
C THR A 111 6.18 -6.94 -4.77
N PRO A 112 7.11 -6.10 -4.28
CA PRO A 112 8.46 -6.07 -4.81
C PRO A 112 9.15 -7.43 -4.65
N SER A 113 9.94 -7.85 -5.64
CA SER A 113 10.59 -9.16 -5.65
C SER A 113 12.09 -9.05 -5.92
N GLU A 114 12.88 -9.85 -5.20
CA GLU A 114 14.29 -10.06 -5.50
C GLU A 114 14.48 -11.00 -6.72
N PRO A 115 15.64 -10.93 -7.40
CA PRO A 115 16.76 -9.99 -7.18
C PRO A 115 16.49 -8.60 -7.77
N ILE A 116 17.22 -7.59 -7.27
CA ILE A 116 17.23 -6.21 -7.79
C ILE A 116 18.11 -6.16 -9.06
N GLY A 117 17.50 -5.77 -10.17
CA GLY A 117 18.20 -5.53 -11.43
C GLY A 117 18.90 -4.17 -11.47
N HIS A 118 19.71 -3.94 -12.51
CA HIS A 118 20.38 -2.66 -12.75
C HIS A 118 19.40 -1.47 -12.67
N CYS A 119 19.82 -0.38 -12.03
CA CYS A 119 19.01 0.82 -11.79
C CYS A 119 17.77 0.59 -10.93
N GLY A 120 17.81 -0.39 -10.01
CA GLY A 120 16.67 -0.69 -9.14
C GLY A 120 15.48 -1.32 -9.86
N ILE A 121 15.70 -1.85 -11.08
CA ILE A 121 14.64 -2.47 -11.88
C ILE A 121 14.26 -3.81 -11.27
N ILE A 122 12.98 -3.99 -10.96
CA ILE A 122 12.47 -5.26 -10.42
C ILE A 122 12.47 -6.32 -11.52
N SER A 123 12.91 -7.54 -11.22
CA SER A 123 13.02 -8.63 -12.20
C SER A 123 11.68 -9.01 -12.87
N ARG A 124 10.59 -8.99 -12.09
CA ARG A 124 9.23 -9.26 -12.55
C ARG A 124 8.38 -7.99 -12.56
N ARG A 125 8.33 -7.32 -13.70
CA ARG A 125 7.52 -6.11 -13.91
C ARG A 125 6.19 -6.45 -14.58
N SER A 126 5.11 -5.87 -14.08
CA SER A 126 3.80 -5.95 -14.73
C SER A 126 3.82 -5.27 -16.10
N LYS A 127 3.09 -5.84 -17.05
CA LYS A 127 2.97 -5.29 -18.40
C LYS A 127 1.87 -4.24 -18.41
N VAL A 128 2.20 -3.02 -18.83
CA VAL A 128 1.24 -1.90 -18.83
C VAL A 128 1.16 -1.26 -20.20
N ILE A 129 -0.05 -0.97 -20.64
CA ILE A 129 -0.32 -0.17 -21.83
C ILE A 129 -1.29 0.96 -21.49
N VAL A 130 -0.98 2.16 -21.97
CA VAL A 130 -1.83 3.35 -21.81
C VAL A 130 -2.66 3.54 -23.06
N VAL A 131 -3.97 3.67 -22.90
CA VAL A 131 -4.94 3.73 -24.01
C VAL A 131 -5.85 4.96 -23.85
N GLY A 132 -5.80 5.86 -24.83
CA GLY A 132 -6.71 7.00 -24.89
C GLY A 132 -7.95 6.67 -25.71
N SER A 133 -9.12 6.66 -25.07
CA SER A 133 -10.41 6.47 -25.73
C SER A 133 -10.94 7.77 -26.34
N HIS A 134 -12.03 7.71 -27.13
CA HIS A 134 -12.68 8.90 -27.72
C HIS A 134 -11.78 9.73 -28.64
N ALA A 135 -10.70 9.14 -29.17
CA ALA A 135 -9.83 9.81 -30.11
C ALA A 135 -10.56 10.08 -31.42
N SER A 136 -10.49 11.31 -31.92
CA SER A 136 -11.13 11.73 -33.16
C SER A 136 -10.16 12.50 -34.04
N SER A 137 -10.45 12.60 -35.34
CA SER A 137 -9.64 13.40 -36.27
C SER A 137 -9.67 14.90 -35.96
N HIS A 138 -10.67 15.37 -35.21
CA HIS A 138 -10.72 16.75 -34.74
C HIS A 138 -9.70 17.00 -33.62
N LEU A 139 -9.56 16.06 -32.69
CA LEU A 139 -8.60 16.13 -31.58
C LEU A 139 -7.17 15.84 -32.07
N PHE A 140 -7.02 14.87 -32.97
CA PHE A 140 -5.74 14.39 -33.47
C PHE A 140 -5.71 14.44 -35.01
N PRO A 141 -5.28 15.59 -35.58
CA PRO A 141 -5.28 15.76 -37.04
C PRO A 141 -4.19 14.94 -37.74
N ASN A 142 -3.12 14.59 -37.01
CA ASN A 142 -1.97 13.88 -37.54
C ASN A 142 -2.13 12.37 -37.40
N LYS A 143 -1.61 11.63 -38.40
CA LYS A 143 -1.57 10.16 -38.40
C LYS A 143 -0.21 9.66 -38.84
N ASN A 144 0.20 8.50 -38.32
CA ASN A 144 1.40 7.81 -38.77
C ASN A 144 1.16 7.02 -40.08
N HIS A 145 2.19 6.32 -40.56
CA HIS A 145 2.13 5.51 -41.77
C HIS A 145 1.15 4.32 -41.68
N ASP A 146 0.85 3.86 -40.46
CA ASP A 146 -0.13 2.81 -40.18
C ASP A 146 -1.58 3.36 -40.03
N GLY A 147 -1.75 4.69 -40.13
CA GLY A 147 -3.04 5.36 -40.02
C GLY A 147 -3.50 5.60 -38.57
N GLU A 148 -2.65 5.33 -37.59
CA GLU A 148 -2.91 5.61 -36.16
C GLU A 148 -2.76 7.10 -35.87
N TYR A 149 -3.60 7.63 -34.98
CA TYR A 149 -3.48 9.01 -34.52
C TYR A 149 -2.16 9.23 -33.76
N THR A 150 -1.53 10.38 -33.98
CA THR A 150 -0.29 10.77 -33.28
C THR A 150 -0.37 12.20 -32.74
N CYS A 151 0.33 12.44 -31.62
CA CYS A 151 0.38 13.72 -30.95
C CYS A 151 1.67 13.84 -30.13
N SER A 152 2.43 14.92 -30.33
CA SER A 152 3.67 15.19 -29.59
C SER A 152 3.42 15.34 -28.08
N ASP A 153 2.28 15.91 -27.70
CA ASP A 153 1.97 16.19 -26.29
C ASP A 153 1.69 14.89 -25.54
N ILE A 154 1.07 13.91 -26.22
CA ILE A 154 0.82 12.57 -25.68
C ILE A 154 2.13 11.78 -25.57
N GLU A 155 3.03 11.91 -26.55
CA GLU A 155 4.36 11.31 -26.48
C GLU A 155 5.18 11.89 -25.32
N ALA A 156 5.14 13.21 -25.11
CA ALA A 156 5.77 13.87 -23.98
C ALA A 156 5.20 13.40 -22.64
N MET A 157 3.86 13.32 -22.53
CA MET A 157 3.17 12.79 -21.36
C MET A 157 3.61 11.34 -21.06
N LEU A 158 3.66 10.47 -22.07
CA LEU A 158 4.10 9.09 -21.91
C LEU A 158 5.56 9.01 -21.46
N ASN A 159 6.44 9.85 -21.99
CA ASN A 159 7.84 9.89 -21.55
C ASN A 159 7.96 10.27 -20.07
N THR A 160 7.15 11.21 -19.58
CA THR A 160 7.10 11.54 -18.15
C THR A 160 6.57 10.38 -17.30
N VAL A 161 5.52 9.69 -17.78
CA VAL A 161 5.00 8.49 -17.10
C VAL A 161 6.05 7.38 -17.07
N ARG A 162 6.76 7.13 -18.17
CA ARG A 162 7.83 6.13 -18.23
C ARG A 162 8.95 6.44 -17.26
N LEU A 163 9.45 7.67 -17.26
CA LEU A 163 10.50 8.11 -16.33
C LEU A 163 10.14 7.83 -14.86
N ARG A 164 8.85 7.93 -14.51
CA ARG A 164 8.37 7.71 -13.14
C ARG A 164 8.16 6.24 -12.77
N PHE A 165 7.84 5.38 -13.74
CA PHE A 165 7.34 4.02 -13.45
C PHE A 165 8.11 2.89 -14.15
N GLU A 166 9.08 3.17 -15.01
CA GLU A 166 9.80 2.14 -15.78
C GLU A 166 10.58 1.15 -14.91
N THR A 167 10.98 1.52 -13.70
CA THR A 167 11.61 0.61 -12.73
C THR A 167 10.66 -0.46 -12.21
N HIS A 168 9.34 -0.19 -12.25
CA HIS A 168 8.29 -1.06 -11.70
C HIS A 168 7.47 -1.75 -12.81
N PHE A 169 7.30 -1.11 -13.96
CA PHE A 169 6.47 -1.60 -15.06
C PHE A 169 7.24 -1.73 -16.37
N ASP A 170 6.84 -2.72 -17.16
CA ASP A 170 7.19 -2.79 -18.57
C ASP A 170 6.09 -2.09 -19.38
N ILE A 171 6.30 -0.79 -19.63
CA ILE A 171 5.33 0.12 -20.25
C ILE A 171 5.49 0.09 -21.75
N TYR A 172 4.39 -0.12 -22.48
CA TYR A 172 4.40 -0.04 -23.94
C TYR A 172 4.87 1.33 -24.43
N GLU A 173 5.74 1.34 -25.45
CA GLU A 173 6.48 2.54 -25.88
C GLU A 173 5.61 3.64 -26.50
N LYS A 174 4.32 3.35 -26.76
CA LYS A 174 3.37 4.28 -27.37
C LYS A 174 2.04 4.27 -26.63
N VAL A 175 1.34 5.40 -26.65
CA VAL A 175 -0.08 5.46 -26.27
C VAL A 175 -0.92 5.02 -27.46
N VAL A 176 -1.85 4.10 -27.24
CA VAL A 176 -2.80 3.71 -28.28
C VAL A 176 -4.03 4.60 -28.21
N LEU A 177 -4.30 5.33 -29.28
CA LEU A 177 -5.49 6.17 -29.41
C LEU A 177 -6.61 5.43 -30.14
N LEU A 178 -7.74 5.26 -29.46
CA LEU A 178 -8.91 4.54 -29.95
C LEU A 178 -10.02 5.50 -30.35
N ASP A 179 -10.47 5.36 -31.59
CA ASP A 179 -11.74 5.93 -32.04
C ASP A 179 -12.88 5.03 -31.55
N SER A 180 -13.51 5.43 -30.46
CA SER A 180 -14.60 4.68 -29.82
C SER A 180 -15.84 4.53 -30.71
N ALA A 181 -15.98 5.31 -31.79
CA ALA A 181 -17.06 5.14 -32.76
C ALA A 181 -16.76 4.08 -33.83
N ASN A 182 -15.51 3.61 -33.95
CA ASN A 182 -15.09 2.66 -34.96
C ASN A 182 -14.33 1.45 -34.36
N PRO A 183 -14.98 0.27 -34.21
CA PRO A 183 -14.35 -0.91 -33.61
C PRO A 183 -13.21 -1.51 -34.47
N SER A 184 -13.06 -1.08 -35.73
CA SER A 184 -12.01 -1.49 -36.66
C SER A 184 -10.97 -0.38 -36.90
N CYS A 185 -10.88 0.60 -36.00
CA CYS A 185 -9.90 1.68 -36.13
C CYS A 185 -8.44 1.15 -36.07
N PRO A 186 -7.48 1.86 -36.70
CA PRO A 186 -6.06 1.47 -36.66
C PRO A 186 -5.52 1.28 -35.23
N GLY A 187 -5.93 2.10 -34.27
CA GLY A 187 -5.57 1.93 -32.86
C GLY A 187 -6.01 0.58 -32.27
N MET A 188 -7.21 0.10 -32.61
CA MET A 188 -7.68 -1.23 -32.16
C MET A 188 -6.83 -2.36 -32.77
N LYS A 189 -6.38 -2.20 -34.03
CA LYS A 189 -5.45 -3.14 -34.65
C LYS A 189 -4.09 -3.14 -33.94
N ALA A 190 -3.58 -1.96 -33.58
CA ALA A 190 -2.34 -1.82 -32.82
C ALA A 190 -2.44 -2.48 -31.43
N LEU A 191 -3.54 -2.23 -30.72
CA LEU A 191 -3.82 -2.85 -29.42
C LEU A 191 -3.84 -4.38 -29.52
N LYS A 192 -4.57 -4.93 -30.50
CA LYS A 192 -4.62 -6.38 -30.75
C LYS A 192 -3.25 -6.99 -31.02
N ASN A 193 -2.42 -6.31 -31.81
CA ASN A 193 -1.05 -6.75 -32.09
C ASN A 193 -0.20 -6.77 -30.81
N TYR A 194 -0.29 -5.72 -29.98
CA TYR A 194 0.39 -5.68 -28.70
C TYR A 194 -0.08 -6.81 -27.77
N LEU A 195 -1.39 -6.99 -27.59
CA LEU A 195 -1.95 -8.04 -26.75
C LEU A 195 -1.48 -9.44 -27.18
N SER A 196 -1.48 -9.73 -28.48
CA SER A 196 -1.01 -11.02 -29.00
C SER A 196 0.48 -11.27 -28.71
N LYS A 197 1.34 -10.27 -28.91
CA LYS A 197 2.79 -10.37 -28.67
C LYS A 197 3.10 -10.52 -27.18
N THR A 198 2.46 -9.70 -26.35
CA THR A 198 2.65 -9.69 -24.91
C THR A 198 2.13 -10.98 -24.28
N ARG A 199 0.97 -11.49 -24.70
CA ARG A 199 0.44 -12.81 -24.31
C ARG A 199 1.45 -13.93 -24.59
N SER A 200 2.01 -13.97 -25.79
CA SER A 200 3.03 -14.97 -26.16
C SER A 200 4.25 -14.91 -25.25
N THR A 201 4.65 -13.68 -24.87
CA THR A 201 5.77 -13.44 -23.95
C THR A 201 5.46 -13.95 -22.54
N ILE A 202 4.26 -13.68 -22.01
CA ILE A 202 3.83 -14.18 -20.69
C ILE A 202 3.78 -15.70 -20.69
N ILE A 203 3.11 -16.32 -21.68
CA ILE A 203 2.97 -17.79 -21.77
C ILE A 203 4.34 -18.48 -21.82
N SER A 204 5.32 -17.90 -22.51
CA SER A 204 6.67 -18.49 -22.60
C SER A 204 7.42 -18.57 -21.27
N ARG A 205 7.00 -17.78 -20.26
CA ARG A 205 7.62 -17.70 -18.92
C ARG A 205 6.86 -18.51 -17.87
N LEU A 206 5.56 -18.72 -18.08
CA LEU A 206 4.71 -19.49 -17.17
C LEU A 206 5.12 -20.96 -17.13
N LEU A 207 4.85 -21.60 -15.99
CA LEU A 207 5.00 -23.05 -15.86
C LEU A 207 4.07 -23.76 -16.85
N LYS A 208 4.53 -24.91 -17.37
CA LYS A 208 3.71 -25.72 -18.27
C LYS A 208 2.40 -26.12 -17.58
N PRO A 209 1.25 -25.99 -18.27
CA PRO A 209 -0.04 -26.46 -17.76
C PRO A 209 0.04 -27.91 -17.29
N LEU A 210 -0.61 -28.21 -16.16
CA LEU A 210 -0.79 -29.60 -15.76
C LEU A 210 -1.75 -30.28 -16.73
N GLY A 211 -1.50 -31.54 -17.08
CA GLY A 211 -2.37 -32.29 -17.99
C GLY A 211 -3.80 -32.50 -17.47
N LEU A 212 -4.05 -32.20 -16.19
CA LEU A 212 -5.36 -32.28 -15.55
C LEU A 212 -6.12 -30.95 -15.54
N LEU A 213 -5.51 -29.84 -16.02
CA LEU A 213 -6.13 -28.52 -16.05
C LEU A 213 -7.44 -28.53 -16.86
N ASP A 214 -7.42 -29.07 -18.08
CA ASP A 214 -8.61 -29.12 -18.94
C ASP A 214 -9.75 -29.94 -18.32
N ALA A 215 -9.43 -31.06 -17.68
CA ALA A 215 -10.40 -31.87 -16.95
C ALA A 215 -10.99 -31.11 -15.76
N THR A 216 -10.18 -30.32 -15.07
CA THR A 216 -10.62 -29.48 -13.96
C THR A 216 -11.56 -28.38 -14.46
N VAL A 217 -11.18 -27.65 -15.51
CA VAL A 217 -12.03 -26.60 -16.12
C VAL A 217 -13.36 -27.18 -16.59
N ALA A 218 -13.38 -28.36 -17.21
CA ALA A 218 -14.62 -29.02 -17.59
C ALA A 218 -15.51 -29.33 -16.36
N HIS A 219 -14.90 -29.79 -15.25
CA HIS A 219 -15.60 -30.09 -14.01
C HIS A 219 -16.08 -28.85 -13.25
N MET A 220 -15.39 -27.70 -13.38
CA MET A 220 -15.81 -26.43 -12.79
C MET A 220 -17.23 -26.03 -13.20
N ASN A 221 -17.64 -26.32 -14.44
CA ASN A 221 -18.99 -26.06 -14.90
C ASN A 221 -20.06 -26.90 -14.18
N VAL A 222 -19.69 -28.08 -13.68
CA VAL A 222 -20.57 -28.90 -12.83
C VAL A 222 -20.68 -28.28 -11.45
N LEU A 223 -19.54 -27.91 -10.84
CA LEU A 223 -19.50 -27.28 -9.51
C LEU A 223 -20.29 -25.97 -9.49
N ARG A 224 -20.15 -25.10 -10.50
CA ARG A 224 -20.92 -23.86 -10.61
C ARG A 224 -22.43 -24.09 -10.62
N ARG A 225 -22.90 -25.20 -11.20
CA ARG A 225 -24.33 -25.56 -11.19
C ARG A 225 -24.77 -26.10 -9.83
N GLN A 226 -23.90 -26.87 -9.15
CA GLN A 226 -24.18 -27.38 -7.82
C GLN A 226 -24.22 -26.27 -6.77
N HIS A 227 -23.36 -25.26 -6.91
CA HIS A 227 -23.20 -24.13 -6.00
C HIS A 227 -23.79 -22.82 -6.58
N ALA A 228 -24.86 -22.90 -7.38
CA ALA A 228 -25.34 -21.75 -8.17
C ALA A 228 -25.73 -20.53 -7.32
N ASN A 229 -26.28 -20.75 -6.12
CA ASN A 229 -26.72 -19.68 -5.22
C ASN A 229 -25.59 -19.10 -4.36
N PHE A 230 -24.52 -19.86 -4.15
CA PHE A 230 -23.35 -19.46 -3.38
C PHE A 230 -22.12 -20.17 -3.96
N PRO A 231 -21.52 -19.62 -5.03
CA PRO A 231 -20.48 -20.28 -5.83
C PRO A 231 -19.11 -20.18 -5.16
N VAL A 232 -19.03 -20.58 -3.88
CA VAL A 232 -17.81 -20.59 -3.09
C VAL A 232 -17.69 -21.93 -2.39
N ILE A 233 -16.48 -22.48 -2.38
CA ILE A 233 -16.13 -23.69 -1.64
C ILE A 233 -14.86 -23.47 -0.84
N THR A 234 -14.65 -24.28 0.19
CA THR A 234 -13.42 -24.23 0.98
C THR A 234 -12.25 -24.87 0.23
N TRP A 235 -11.04 -24.45 0.51
CA TRP A 235 -9.82 -25.06 -0.04
C TRP A 235 -9.73 -26.56 0.22
N PRO A 236 -9.98 -27.08 1.44
CA PRO A 236 -10.03 -28.53 1.68
C PRO A 236 -11.04 -29.24 0.78
N HIS A 237 -12.22 -28.66 0.56
CA HIS A 237 -13.22 -29.25 -0.34
C HIS A 237 -12.72 -29.28 -1.79
N PHE A 238 -12.13 -28.20 -2.28
CA PHE A 238 -11.52 -28.16 -3.62
C PHE A 238 -10.45 -29.24 -3.80
N THR A 239 -9.53 -29.40 -2.84
CA THR A 239 -8.49 -30.44 -2.91
C THR A 239 -9.08 -31.85 -2.92
N SER A 240 -10.17 -32.08 -2.17
CA SER A 240 -10.88 -33.35 -2.15
C SER A 240 -11.53 -33.66 -3.51
N ILE A 241 -12.11 -32.66 -4.19
CA ILE A 241 -12.69 -32.83 -5.53
C ILE A 241 -11.60 -33.21 -6.53
N VAL A 242 -10.48 -32.48 -6.53
CA VAL A 242 -9.36 -32.79 -7.43
C VAL A 242 -8.85 -34.22 -7.25
N ARG A 243 -8.78 -34.70 -6.00
CA ARG A 243 -8.34 -36.07 -5.70
C ARG A 243 -9.36 -37.14 -6.05
N ASN A 244 -10.61 -36.95 -5.63
CA ASN A 244 -11.61 -38.01 -5.72
C ASN A 244 -12.22 -38.11 -7.12
N ASP A 245 -12.44 -36.97 -7.77
CA ASP A 245 -13.25 -36.90 -8.99
C ASP A 245 -12.41 -36.73 -10.26
N LEU A 246 -11.17 -36.22 -10.14
CA LEU A 246 -10.30 -35.95 -11.29
C LEU A 246 -9.07 -36.85 -11.34
N ASN A 247 -8.26 -36.85 -10.27
CA ASN A 247 -7.02 -37.62 -10.23
C ASN A 247 -6.64 -38.03 -8.79
N PRO A 248 -6.80 -39.31 -8.41
CA PRO A 248 -6.44 -39.83 -7.09
C PRO A 248 -4.96 -39.68 -6.71
N LEU A 249 -4.08 -39.46 -7.69
CA LEU A 249 -2.64 -39.25 -7.47
C LEU A 249 -2.27 -37.76 -7.28
N ALA A 250 -3.25 -36.86 -7.25
CA ALA A 250 -3.01 -35.43 -7.04
C ALA A 250 -2.58 -35.13 -5.59
N GLY A 251 -1.28 -34.86 -5.40
CA GLY A 251 -0.75 -34.25 -4.18
C GLY A 251 -1.10 -32.76 -4.03
N ASP A 252 -0.71 -32.17 -2.89
CA ASP A 252 -0.95 -30.75 -2.58
C ASP A 252 -0.25 -29.80 -3.56
N SER A 253 0.96 -30.15 -4.02
CA SER A 253 1.68 -29.35 -5.01
C SER A 253 0.92 -29.25 -6.33
N HIS A 254 0.28 -30.35 -6.77
CA HIS A 254 -0.60 -30.33 -7.93
C HIS A 254 -1.78 -29.40 -7.69
N CYS A 255 -2.47 -29.52 -6.54
CA CYS A 255 -3.61 -28.66 -6.21
C CYS A 255 -3.23 -27.17 -6.21
N ARG A 256 -2.10 -26.81 -5.60
CA ARG A 256 -1.58 -25.43 -5.59
C ARG A 256 -1.24 -24.92 -6.99
N GLN A 257 -0.67 -25.76 -7.85
CA GLN A 257 -0.39 -25.35 -9.23
C GLN A 257 -1.68 -25.23 -10.06
N ILE A 258 -2.67 -26.11 -9.85
CA ILE A 258 -3.97 -26.05 -10.55
C ILE A 258 -4.70 -24.75 -10.19
N ILE A 259 -4.81 -24.42 -8.90
CA ILE A 259 -5.55 -23.21 -8.49
C ILE A 259 -4.88 -21.95 -9.04
N GLN A 260 -3.55 -21.89 -9.05
CA GLN A 260 -2.80 -20.81 -9.71
C GLN A 260 -3.11 -20.72 -11.20
N GLN A 261 -3.14 -21.87 -11.90
CA GLN A 261 -3.46 -21.93 -13.33
C GLN A 261 -4.91 -21.50 -13.60
N LEU A 262 -5.87 -21.96 -12.79
CA LEU A 262 -7.28 -21.57 -12.89
C LEU A 262 -7.48 -20.06 -12.66
N GLN A 263 -6.75 -19.48 -11.70
CA GLN A 263 -6.80 -18.04 -11.45
C GLN A 263 -6.19 -17.23 -12.59
N LEU A 264 -5.07 -17.69 -13.18
CA LEU A 264 -4.44 -17.04 -14.34
C LEU A 264 -5.34 -17.01 -15.58
N ILE A 265 -6.18 -18.03 -15.78
CA ILE A 265 -7.16 -18.07 -16.87
C ILE A 265 -8.52 -17.45 -16.48
N GLY A 266 -8.66 -16.94 -15.25
CA GLY A 266 -9.85 -16.26 -14.76
C GLY A 266 -11.05 -17.17 -14.47
N GLU A 267 -10.83 -18.46 -14.24
CA GLU A 267 -11.91 -19.40 -13.91
C GLU A 267 -12.33 -19.32 -12.44
N VAL A 268 -11.43 -18.90 -11.55
CA VAL A 268 -11.67 -18.85 -10.10
C VAL A 268 -10.97 -17.65 -9.46
N VAL A 269 -11.42 -17.27 -8.27
CA VAL A 269 -10.69 -16.38 -7.34
C VAL A 269 -10.34 -17.17 -6.10
N TYR A 270 -9.05 -17.24 -5.79
CA TYR A 270 -8.58 -17.80 -4.53
C TYR A 270 -8.49 -16.70 -3.48
N LEU A 271 -9.24 -16.86 -2.39
CA LEU A 271 -9.21 -15.96 -1.25
C LEU A 271 -8.44 -16.65 -0.13
N ARG A 272 -7.28 -16.09 0.18
CA ARG A 272 -6.48 -16.53 1.32
C ARG A 272 -6.96 -15.80 2.56
N ASN A 273 -7.20 -16.53 3.65
CA ASN A 273 -7.43 -15.91 4.94
C ASN A 273 -6.15 -16.05 5.77
N GLU A 274 -5.49 -14.93 6.07
CA GLU A 274 -4.26 -14.98 6.89
C GLU A 274 -4.57 -15.13 8.38
N LEU A 275 -5.80 -14.79 8.81
CA LEU A 275 -6.23 -14.81 10.21
C LEU A 275 -6.99 -16.09 10.58
N ALA A 276 -7.70 -16.70 9.63
CA ALA A 276 -8.37 -17.98 9.81
C ALA A 276 -7.66 -19.09 9.04
N GLU A 277 -7.62 -20.31 9.56
CA GLU A 277 -6.97 -21.47 8.89
C GLU A 277 -7.71 -21.98 7.63
N LEU A 278 -8.73 -21.25 7.15
CA LEU A 278 -9.62 -21.69 6.10
C LEU A 278 -9.60 -20.73 4.91
N ASP A 279 -8.97 -21.19 3.82
CA ASP A 279 -8.98 -20.51 2.52
C ASP A 279 -10.24 -20.87 1.71
N TYR A 280 -10.62 -19.98 0.80
CA TYR A 280 -11.81 -20.14 -0.04
C TYR A 280 -11.48 -20.09 -1.53
N VAL A 281 -12.23 -20.86 -2.31
CA VAL A 281 -12.20 -20.88 -3.77
C VAL A 281 -13.56 -20.41 -4.27
N VAL A 282 -13.55 -19.22 -4.86
CA VAL A 282 -14.73 -18.62 -5.50
C VAL A 282 -14.80 -19.15 -6.93
N LEU A 283 -15.81 -19.97 -7.20
CA LEU A 283 -16.02 -20.67 -8.47
C LEU A 283 -16.55 -19.74 -9.58
N ASN A 284 -17.11 -18.58 -9.22
CA ASN A 284 -17.60 -17.58 -10.16
C ASN A 284 -17.11 -16.19 -9.76
N ALA A 285 -16.14 -15.67 -10.51
CA ALA A 285 -15.57 -14.34 -10.29
C ALA A 285 -16.58 -13.20 -10.50
N GLU A 286 -17.46 -13.30 -11.49
CA GLU A 286 -18.50 -12.29 -11.78
C GLU A 286 -19.51 -12.18 -10.63
N TRP A 287 -19.85 -13.31 -9.99
CA TRP A 287 -20.71 -13.31 -8.81
C TRP A 287 -20.07 -12.52 -7.66
N LEU A 288 -18.77 -12.70 -7.40
CA LEU A 288 -18.13 -11.93 -6.34
C LEU A 288 -17.93 -10.46 -6.75
N GLY A 289 -17.44 -10.21 -7.95
CA GLY A 289 -17.05 -8.89 -8.45
C GLY A 289 -18.24 -7.96 -8.72
N THR A 290 -19.19 -8.40 -9.53
CA THR A 290 -20.33 -7.57 -9.96
C THR A 290 -21.52 -7.72 -9.03
N HIS A 291 -21.87 -8.95 -8.67
CA HIS A 291 -23.10 -9.21 -7.90
C HIS A 291 -22.93 -8.87 -6.42
N VAL A 292 -21.92 -9.40 -5.73
CA VAL A 292 -21.71 -9.12 -4.30
C VAL A 292 -21.06 -7.74 -4.09
N ILE A 293 -19.82 -7.55 -4.55
CA ILE A 293 -19.05 -6.31 -4.34
C ILE A 293 -19.73 -5.15 -5.07
N GLY A 294 -20.08 -5.34 -6.35
CA GLY A 294 -20.69 -4.32 -7.18
C GLY A 294 -22.01 -3.80 -6.61
N GLN A 295 -22.84 -4.66 -5.99
CA GLN A 295 -24.08 -4.24 -5.31
C GLN A 295 -23.80 -3.57 -3.96
N LEU A 296 -23.00 -4.19 -3.09
CA LEU A 296 -22.77 -3.70 -1.72
C LEU A 296 -22.09 -2.33 -1.67
N LEU A 297 -21.12 -2.09 -2.55
CA LEU A 297 -20.36 -0.83 -2.54
C LEU A 297 -20.85 0.13 -3.65
N SER A 298 -22.03 -0.13 -4.23
CA SER A 298 -22.65 0.77 -5.21
C SER A 298 -23.06 2.10 -4.60
N ALA A 299 -23.07 3.16 -5.42
CA ALA A 299 -23.56 4.46 -5.01
C ALA A 299 -25.03 4.39 -4.54
N GLU A 300 -25.85 3.58 -5.21
CA GLU A 300 -27.26 3.40 -4.87
C GLU A 300 -27.44 2.73 -3.51
N PHE A 301 -26.62 1.72 -3.19
CA PHE A 301 -26.68 1.06 -1.88
C PHE A 301 -26.13 1.97 -0.78
N LEU A 302 -24.96 2.58 -0.98
CA LEU A 302 -24.33 3.47 0.00
C LEU A 302 -25.19 4.71 0.30
N SER A 303 -26.00 5.17 -0.65
CA SER A 303 -26.95 6.27 -0.41
C SER A 303 -28.09 5.93 0.56
N LYS A 304 -28.34 4.63 0.82
CA LYS A 304 -29.45 4.11 1.62
C LYS A 304 -29.00 3.22 2.78
N CYS A 305 -27.69 3.02 2.94
CA CYS A 305 -27.15 2.15 3.96
C CYS A 305 -27.37 2.74 5.37
N ARG A 306 -27.22 1.90 6.40
CA ARG A 306 -27.28 2.36 7.78
C ARG A 306 -25.99 3.10 8.10
N ALA A 307 -26.13 4.39 8.42
CA ALA A 307 -25.00 5.28 8.66
C ALA A 307 -24.11 4.90 9.86
N ASN A 308 -24.54 4.00 10.74
CA ASN A 308 -23.72 3.48 11.84
C ASN A 308 -22.81 2.32 11.44
N GLY A 309 -22.94 1.77 10.22
CA GLY A 309 -22.12 0.67 9.72
C GLY A 309 -22.32 -0.70 10.38
N CYS A 310 -23.22 -0.83 11.38
CA CYS A 310 -23.49 -2.10 12.05
C CYS A 310 -24.61 -2.89 11.36
N TYR A 311 -24.32 -4.14 11.01
CA TYR A 311 -25.24 -5.03 10.29
C TYR A 311 -25.31 -6.40 10.96
N SER A 312 -26.53 -6.89 11.19
CA SER A 312 -26.77 -8.29 11.59
C SER A 312 -27.06 -9.18 10.39
N LEU A 313 -26.99 -10.51 10.58
CA LEU A 313 -27.40 -11.50 9.57
C LEU A 313 -28.81 -11.22 9.00
N SER A 314 -29.75 -10.82 9.88
CA SER A 314 -31.12 -10.45 9.48
C SER A 314 -31.21 -9.17 8.63
N ASN A 315 -30.16 -8.35 8.61
CA ASN A 315 -30.09 -7.16 7.76
C ASN A 315 -29.44 -7.47 6.40
N ILE A 316 -28.55 -8.47 6.35
CA ILE A 316 -27.86 -8.91 5.13
C ILE A 316 -28.73 -9.85 4.29
N ALA A 317 -29.47 -10.77 4.93
CA ALA A 317 -30.30 -11.75 4.22
C ALA A 317 -31.27 -11.13 3.18
N PRO A 318 -31.94 -9.99 3.43
CA PRO A 318 -32.80 -9.36 2.42
C PRO A 318 -32.04 -8.73 1.23
N ILE A 319 -30.74 -8.47 1.37
CA ILE A 319 -29.91 -7.90 0.29
C ILE A 319 -29.60 -8.96 -0.77
N PHE A 320 -29.37 -10.20 -0.32
CA PHE A 320 -29.04 -11.37 -1.15
C PHE A 320 -29.94 -12.56 -0.79
N PRO A 321 -31.24 -12.50 -1.12
CA PRO A 321 -32.23 -13.51 -0.71
C PRO A 321 -31.98 -14.90 -1.31
N GLU A 322 -31.19 -15.00 -2.37
CA GLU A 322 -30.77 -16.25 -3.00
C GLU A 322 -29.77 -17.04 -2.15
N ILE A 323 -29.01 -16.37 -1.27
CA ILE A 323 -28.02 -17.01 -0.40
C ILE A 323 -28.76 -17.59 0.81
N SER A 324 -28.73 -18.92 0.95
CA SER A 324 -29.49 -19.62 2.00
C SER A 324 -28.92 -19.40 3.40
N GLU A 325 -27.59 -19.32 3.52
CA GLU A 325 -26.86 -19.13 4.78
C GLU A 325 -26.07 -17.80 4.72
N PRO A 326 -26.62 -16.67 5.22
CA PRO A 326 -25.96 -15.37 5.18
C PRO A 326 -24.63 -15.31 5.94
N SER A 327 -24.42 -16.18 6.93
CA SER A 327 -23.16 -16.32 7.66
C SER A 327 -21.99 -16.64 6.73
N ASP A 328 -22.22 -17.47 5.72
CA ASP A 328 -21.17 -17.83 4.75
C ASP A 328 -20.73 -16.59 3.96
N LEU A 329 -21.67 -15.73 3.55
CA LEU A 329 -21.33 -14.45 2.92
C LEU A 329 -20.54 -13.55 3.88
N MET A 330 -20.90 -13.51 5.16
CA MET A 330 -20.16 -12.72 6.15
C MET A 330 -18.70 -13.16 6.27
N HIS A 331 -18.44 -14.47 6.27
CA HIS A 331 -17.07 -14.99 6.27
C HIS A 331 -16.29 -14.59 5.02
N ILE A 332 -16.94 -14.50 3.86
CA ILE A 332 -16.29 -13.99 2.64
C ILE A 332 -15.99 -12.49 2.74
N LEU A 333 -16.93 -11.68 3.26
CA LEU A 333 -16.71 -10.24 3.46
C LEU A 333 -15.62 -9.96 4.51
N ASP A 334 -15.54 -10.78 5.55
CA ASP A 334 -14.49 -10.73 6.57
C ASP A 334 -13.13 -11.19 6.00
N THR A 335 -13.10 -12.23 5.18
CA THR A 335 -11.88 -12.66 4.46
C THR A 335 -11.38 -11.56 3.52
N LEU A 336 -12.30 -10.86 2.84
CA LEU A 336 -12.00 -9.66 2.07
C LEU A 336 -11.72 -8.43 2.94
N GLN A 337 -11.72 -8.55 4.27
CA GLN A 337 -11.58 -7.50 5.28
C GLN A 337 -12.42 -6.23 4.98
N LEU A 338 -13.64 -6.43 4.49
CA LEU A 338 -14.62 -5.35 4.34
C LEU A 338 -15.41 -5.13 5.64
N CYS A 339 -15.38 -6.10 6.54
CA CYS A 339 -16.07 -6.05 7.82
C CYS A 339 -15.25 -6.74 8.92
N ALA A 340 -15.65 -6.52 10.17
CA ALA A 340 -15.17 -7.26 11.33
C ALA A 340 -16.32 -7.57 12.30
N PRO A 341 -16.27 -8.70 13.04
CA PRO A 341 -17.26 -9.01 14.08
C PRO A 341 -17.21 -7.99 15.22
N MET A 342 -18.39 -7.63 15.74
CA MET A 342 -18.53 -6.66 16.85
C MET A 342 -18.19 -7.24 18.21
N ASP A 343 -18.39 -8.55 18.39
CA ASP A 343 -18.18 -9.29 19.63
C ASP A 343 -17.52 -10.62 19.27
N SER A 344 -16.43 -10.97 19.96
CA SER A 344 -15.73 -12.24 19.76
C SER A 344 -16.56 -13.47 20.13
N GLN A 345 -17.64 -13.29 20.90
CA GLN A 345 -18.56 -14.36 21.30
C GLN A 345 -19.81 -14.44 20.43
N ASN A 346 -20.11 -13.40 19.63
CA ASN A 346 -21.33 -13.32 18.83
C ASN A 346 -21.06 -12.79 17.42
N ASP A 347 -20.91 -13.72 16.48
CA ASP A 347 -20.69 -13.45 15.07
C ASP A 347 -21.94 -12.98 14.31
N ASP A 348 -23.09 -12.83 14.99
CA ASP A 348 -24.35 -12.43 14.34
C ASP A 348 -24.35 -10.97 13.87
N THR A 349 -23.42 -10.15 14.37
CA THR A 349 -23.30 -8.72 14.05
C THR A 349 -21.89 -8.33 13.66
N VAL A 350 -21.78 -7.63 12.54
CA VAL A 350 -20.52 -7.07 12.07
C VAL A 350 -20.60 -5.55 11.97
N GLU A 351 -19.42 -4.95 11.96
CA GLU A 351 -19.23 -3.59 11.52
C GLU A 351 -18.60 -3.55 10.12
N ILE A 352 -19.12 -2.68 9.26
CA ILE A 352 -18.64 -2.44 7.91
C ILE A 352 -18.18 -0.99 7.83
N PRO A 353 -16.87 -0.69 8.00
CA PRO A 353 -16.39 0.68 8.11
C PRO A 353 -16.74 1.60 6.94
N LEU A 354 -16.79 1.06 5.73
CA LEU A 354 -17.19 1.83 4.53
C LEU A 354 -18.64 2.33 4.59
N PHE A 355 -19.48 1.74 5.44
CA PHE A 355 -20.88 2.14 5.64
C PHE A 355 -21.06 3.13 6.80
N ILE A 356 -19.99 3.45 7.53
CA ILE A 356 -20.03 4.41 8.62
C ILE A 356 -20.00 5.82 8.03
N LEU A 357 -21.16 6.48 8.00
CA LEU A 357 -21.36 7.84 7.48
C LEU A 357 -21.57 8.87 8.60
N GLY A 358 -21.41 8.44 9.86
CA GLY A 358 -21.59 9.27 11.04
C GLY A 358 -20.63 10.46 11.13
N GLN A 359 -21.05 11.49 11.85
CA GLN A 359 -20.22 12.65 12.21
C GLN A 359 -19.49 12.41 13.54
N PRO A 360 -18.36 13.11 13.81
CA PRO A 360 -17.64 12.99 15.07
C PRO A 360 -18.55 13.27 16.28
N PRO A 361 -18.39 12.52 17.40
CA PRO A 361 -19.04 12.84 18.66
C PRO A 361 -18.69 14.25 19.15
N SER A 362 -19.61 14.95 19.81
CA SER A 362 -19.42 16.36 20.22
C SER A 362 -18.38 16.56 21.32
N ASP A 363 -18.08 15.52 22.09
CA ASP A 363 -17.13 15.50 23.19
C ASP A 363 -15.82 14.79 22.84
N VAL A 364 -15.60 14.57 21.54
CA VAL A 364 -14.42 13.88 21.06
C VAL A 364 -13.18 14.74 21.27
N TRP A 365 -12.17 14.21 21.96
CA TRP A 365 -10.85 14.84 22.14
C TRP A 365 -10.84 16.24 22.79
N ASN A 366 -11.68 16.49 23.81
CA ASN A 366 -11.75 17.79 24.50
C ASN A 366 -10.44 18.24 25.18
N LYS A 367 -10.23 19.55 25.34
CA LYS A 367 -9.09 20.14 26.09
C LYS A 367 -9.33 20.14 27.62
N ASP A 368 -9.55 18.97 28.19
CA ASP A 368 -9.90 18.77 29.61
C ASP A 368 -8.81 18.06 30.44
N LYS A 369 -7.68 17.69 29.82
CA LYS A 369 -6.60 16.91 30.45
C LYS A 369 -5.25 17.67 30.52
N PRO A 370 -5.05 18.57 31.50
CA PRO A 370 -3.83 19.39 31.58
C PRO A 370 -2.57 18.60 32.01
N SER A 371 -2.74 17.51 32.76
CA SER A 371 -1.67 16.65 33.27
C SER A 371 -1.20 15.58 32.28
N TYR A 372 -1.78 15.56 31.08
CA TYR A 372 -1.48 14.53 30.09
C TYR A 372 -0.26 14.93 29.26
N VAL A 373 0.49 13.91 28.84
CA VAL A 373 1.47 14.00 27.76
C VAL A 373 0.78 13.71 26.43
N TYR A 374 1.32 14.29 25.36
CA TYR A 374 0.78 14.18 24.01
C TYR A 374 1.89 13.74 23.08
N GLY A 375 1.54 12.89 22.12
CA GLY A 375 2.41 12.48 21.04
C GLY A 375 1.57 12.28 19.78
N GLY A 376 2.21 12.37 18.63
CA GLY A 376 1.51 12.11 17.39
C GLY A 376 2.44 11.96 16.20
N VAL A 377 1.92 11.32 15.18
CA VAL A 377 2.62 11.05 13.94
C VAL A 377 1.64 11.19 12.77
N ARG A 378 2.15 11.55 11.61
CA ARG A 378 1.48 11.36 10.33
C ARG A 378 2.26 10.32 9.54
N VAL A 379 1.59 9.23 9.20
CA VAL A 379 2.12 8.20 8.29
C VAL A 379 1.74 8.63 6.88
N PHE A 380 2.74 9.01 6.09
CA PHE A 380 2.58 9.43 4.71
C PHE A 380 2.94 8.28 3.76
N PRO A 381 2.23 8.11 2.63
CA PRO A 381 2.79 7.37 1.53
C PRO A 381 4.00 8.12 0.99
N MET A 382 4.98 7.38 0.50
CA MET A 382 6.18 7.94 -0.10
C MET A 382 5.84 8.97 -1.19
N ARG A 383 6.69 9.99 -1.36
CA ARG A 383 6.51 11.03 -2.38
C ARG A 383 6.16 10.43 -3.75
N GLY A 384 5.12 10.96 -4.37
CA GLY A 384 4.62 10.43 -5.63
C GLY A 384 3.67 9.24 -5.49
N MET A 385 3.30 8.82 -4.28
CA MET A 385 2.26 7.81 -4.04
C MET A 385 1.06 8.43 -3.32
N GLU A 386 0.79 9.71 -3.61
CA GLU A 386 -0.33 10.46 -3.03
C GLU A 386 -1.64 9.70 -3.28
N ARG A 387 -2.60 9.86 -2.37
CA ARG A 387 -3.92 9.23 -2.40
C ARG A 387 -4.00 7.72 -2.20
N SER A 388 -2.89 7.06 -1.91
CA SER A 388 -2.90 5.60 -1.80
C SER A 388 -3.55 5.08 -0.51
N LEU A 389 -3.44 5.83 0.59
CA LEU A 389 -3.97 5.41 1.90
C LEU A 389 -5.49 5.59 2.04
N GLN A 390 -6.13 6.33 1.15
CA GLN A 390 -7.56 6.63 1.16
C GLN A 390 -8.37 5.35 0.99
N SER A 391 -7.96 4.49 0.05
CA SER A 391 -8.59 3.18 -0.16
C SER A 391 -8.23 2.17 0.93
N THR A 392 -7.15 2.41 1.68
CA THR A 392 -6.67 1.57 2.78
C THR A 392 -7.34 1.91 4.11
N PHE A 393 -7.76 3.16 4.32
CA PHE A 393 -8.27 3.59 5.62
C PHE A 393 -9.47 2.80 6.16
N PRO A 394 -10.48 2.42 5.34
CA PRO A 394 -11.54 1.51 5.81
C PRO A 394 -11.00 0.18 6.33
N ARG A 395 -9.89 -0.33 5.76
CA ARG A 395 -9.21 -1.55 6.20
C ARG A 395 -8.50 -1.35 7.53
N ILE A 396 -7.91 -0.17 7.75
CA ILE A 396 -7.36 0.22 9.05
C ILE A 396 -8.47 0.21 10.12
N GLN A 397 -9.66 0.69 9.78
CA GLN A 397 -10.80 0.65 10.68
C GLN A 397 -11.24 -0.78 11.01
N VAL A 398 -11.23 -1.70 10.02
CA VAL A 398 -11.46 -3.13 10.23
C VAL A 398 -10.38 -3.74 11.14
N ALA A 399 -9.10 -3.44 10.88
CA ALA A 399 -7.98 -3.92 11.70
C ALA A 399 -8.06 -3.44 13.15
N LEU A 400 -8.43 -2.18 13.38
CA LEU A 400 -8.68 -1.64 14.73
C LEU A 400 -9.80 -2.42 15.43
N ARG A 401 -10.92 -2.69 14.75
CA ARG A 401 -12.03 -3.48 15.30
C ARG A 401 -11.59 -4.90 15.67
N ARG A 402 -10.78 -5.54 14.83
CA ARG A 402 -10.23 -6.88 15.13
C ARG A 402 -9.30 -6.85 16.34
N SER A 403 -8.40 -5.87 16.39
CA SER A 403 -7.48 -5.73 17.53
C SER A 403 -8.21 -5.56 18.87
N MET A 404 -9.41 -4.94 18.85
CA MET A 404 -10.27 -4.83 20.03
C MET A 404 -10.73 -6.20 20.57
N ASN A 405 -11.00 -7.15 19.68
CA ASN A 405 -11.45 -8.49 20.05
C ASN A 405 -10.32 -9.38 20.60
N ASP A 406 -9.06 -9.05 20.28
CA ASP A 406 -7.88 -9.78 20.74
C ASP A 406 -7.44 -9.36 22.16
N PHE A 407 -7.93 -8.23 22.69
CA PHE A 407 -7.64 -7.83 24.07
C PHE A 407 -8.35 -8.76 25.07
N GLN A 408 -7.55 -9.40 25.93
CA GLN A 408 -8.02 -10.36 26.94
C GLN A 408 -8.91 -9.74 28.04
N ASP A 409 -8.90 -8.41 28.20
CA ASP A 409 -9.71 -7.69 29.21
C ASP A 409 -10.50 -6.54 28.56
N PRO A 410 -11.61 -6.84 27.86
CA PRO A 410 -12.41 -5.86 27.10
C PRO A 410 -13.12 -4.82 27.99
N MET A 411 -13.05 -4.92 29.32
CA MET A 411 -13.72 -4.00 30.25
C MET A 411 -13.10 -2.59 30.26
N ASP A 412 -11.83 -2.44 29.86
CA ASP A 412 -11.09 -1.18 29.96
C ASP A 412 -10.79 -0.51 28.60
N ALA A 413 -11.27 -1.06 27.49
CA ALA A 413 -11.04 -0.52 26.16
C ALA A 413 -12.34 -0.27 25.40
N ASP A 414 -12.39 0.85 24.66
CA ASP A 414 -13.54 1.23 23.83
C ASP A 414 -13.07 1.78 22.48
N LEU A 415 -13.81 1.48 21.43
CA LEU A 415 -13.54 1.89 20.05
C LEU A 415 -14.79 2.52 19.44
N VAL A 416 -14.67 3.79 19.07
CA VAL A 416 -15.72 4.56 18.40
C VAL A 416 -15.22 4.97 17.03
N GLN A 417 -15.99 4.63 15.99
CA GLN A 417 -15.59 4.87 14.59
C GLN A 417 -16.63 5.73 13.89
N TRP A 418 -16.14 6.65 13.06
CA TRP A 418 -16.95 7.47 12.18
C TRP A 418 -16.25 7.63 10.83
N LEU A 419 -16.85 8.41 9.92
CA LEU A 419 -16.27 8.58 8.60
C LEU A 419 -14.83 9.11 8.69
N ASN A 420 -13.88 8.37 8.12
CA ASN A 420 -12.46 8.73 8.03
C ASN A 420 -11.73 8.89 9.39
N CYS A 421 -12.27 8.36 10.49
CA CYS A 421 -11.65 8.48 11.81
C CYS A 421 -12.07 7.38 12.79
N SER A 422 -11.19 7.08 13.74
CA SER A 422 -11.43 6.18 14.86
C SER A 422 -10.87 6.81 16.15
N LYS A 423 -11.62 6.72 17.23
CA LYS A 423 -11.13 6.99 18.59
C LYS A 423 -11.07 5.68 19.34
N MET A 424 -9.89 5.35 19.85
CA MET A 424 -9.67 4.21 20.72
C MET A 424 -9.29 4.68 22.12
N THR A 425 -9.82 4.03 23.13
CA THR A 425 -9.48 4.29 24.53
C THR A 425 -9.03 3.02 25.20
N SER A 426 -8.02 3.12 26.06
CA SER A 426 -7.48 2.00 26.84
C SER A 426 -7.12 2.52 28.23
N GLY A 427 -8.00 2.28 29.20
CA GLY A 427 -7.96 2.85 30.54
C GLY A 427 -7.98 4.38 30.51
N ASN A 428 -6.84 5.01 30.85
CA ASN A 428 -6.68 6.46 30.87
C ASN A 428 -5.95 7.04 29.65
N LYS A 429 -5.62 6.20 28.66
CA LYS A 429 -4.97 6.57 27.40
C LYS A 429 -6.02 6.66 26.30
N GLU A 430 -5.88 7.64 25.43
CA GLU A 430 -6.74 7.84 24.27
C GLU A 430 -5.89 7.97 23.01
N ALA A 431 -6.34 7.35 21.92
CA ALA A 431 -5.78 7.47 20.58
C ALA A 431 -6.84 7.97 19.60
N LEU A 432 -6.46 8.87 18.70
CA LEU A 432 -7.26 9.33 17.59
C LEU A 432 -6.51 8.99 16.29
N ILE A 433 -7.09 8.15 15.46
CA ILE A 433 -6.53 7.69 14.19
C ILE A 433 -7.43 8.19 13.07
N ARG A 434 -6.91 9.03 12.17
CA ARG A 434 -7.74 9.67 11.15
C ARG A 434 -7.03 9.84 9.82
N LEU A 435 -7.80 9.82 8.75
CA LEU A 435 -7.32 10.24 7.44
C LEU A 435 -7.21 11.77 7.41
N HIS A 436 -6.02 12.28 7.10
CA HIS A 436 -5.72 13.71 7.01
C HIS A 436 -4.95 14.00 5.71
N GLY A 437 -5.65 14.53 4.71
CA GLY A 437 -5.08 14.71 3.38
C GLY A 437 -4.69 13.36 2.77
N ASP A 438 -3.41 13.20 2.44
CA ASP A 438 -2.82 11.95 1.93
C ASP A 438 -2.21 11.06 3.03
N SER A 439 -2.34 11.43 4.31
CA SER A 439 -1.72 10.73 5.44
C SER A 439 -2.74 10.11 6.38
N VAL A 440 -2.30 9.14 7.16
CA VAL A 440 -3.00 8.71 8.37
C VAL A 440 -2.34 9.36 9.58
N GLU A 441 -3.09 10.24 10.25
CA GLU A 441 -2.64 10.94 11.45
C GLU A 441 -3.06 10.15 12.70
N ILE A 442 -2.09 9.86 13.55
CA ILE A 442 -2.28 9.19 14.84
C ILE A 442 -1.91 10.20 15.93
N ARG A 443 -2.84 10.45 16.86
CA ARG A 443 -2.60 11.29 18.04
C ARG A 443 -2.86 10.47 19.28
N VAL A 444 -1.96 10.50 20.24
CA VAL A 444 -2.09 9.79 21.51
C VAL A 444 -1.93 10.75 22.66
N ARG A 445 -2.74 10.57 23.71
CA ARG A 445 -2.58 11.27 24.98
C ARG A 445 -2.84 10.34 26.16
N GLY A 446 -2.14 10.59 27.26
CA GLY A 446 -2.33 9.85 28.51
C GLY A 446 -1.61 10.52 29.67
N PRO A 447 -1.77 10.03 30.90
CA PRO A 447 -1.15 10.64 32.07
C PRO A 447 0.38 10.65 32.01
N ALA A 448 0.99 11.75 32.47
CA ALA A 448 2.44 11.94 32.42
C ALA A 448 3.25 10.89 33.21
N ASP A 449 2.68 10.34 34.28
CA ASP A 449 3.28 9.24 35.07
C ASP A 449 3.31 7.91 34.31
N ARG A 450 2.59 7.81 33.19
CA ARG A 450 2.54 6.64 32.30
C ARG A 450 3.06 6.96 30.89
N ALA A 451 4.03 7.88 30.77
CA ALA A 451 4.59 8.29 29.48
C ALA A 451 5.12 7.10 28.65
N SER A 452 5.86 6.17 29.25
CA SER A 452 6.32 4.96 28.55
C SER A 452 5.16 4.12 28.02
N SER A 453 4.06 3.99 28.78
CA SER A 453 2.85 3.31 28.34
C SER A 453 2.09 4.04 27.23
N CYS A 454 2.27 5.35 27.09
CA CYS A 454 1.74 6.12 25.96
C CYS A 454 2.57 5.92 24.70
N PHE A 455 3.90 5.78 24.85
CA PHE A 455 4.79 5.41 23.76
C PHE A 455 4.42 4.04 23.17
N TYR A 456 4.36 3.00 24.01
CA TYR A 456 3.95 1.65 23.55
C TYR A 456 2.60 1.68 22.83
N PHE A 457 1.63 2.41 23.39
CA PHE A 457 0.32 2.54 22.79
C PHE A 457 0.34 3.24 21.43
N MET A 458 1.21 4.24 21.24
CA MET A 458 1.39 4.89 19.94
C MET A 458 2.12 3.98 18.94
N GLU A 459 3.15 3.25 19.37
CA GLU A 459 3.85 2.26 18.54
C GLU A 459 2.89 1.18 18.05
N ASP A 460 2.04 0.62 18.92
CA ASP A 460 1.05 -0.39 18.54
C ASP A 460 0.10 0.13 17.44
N MET A 461 -0.36 1.38 17.57
CA MET A 461 -1.23 2.01 16.58
C MET A 461 -0.50 2.31 15.27
N MET A 462 0.76 2.75 15.33
CA MET A 462 1.59 2.94 14.13
C MET A 462 1.82 1.63 13.41
N ASN A 463 2.20 0.58 14.13
CA ASN A 463 2.45 -0.75 13.58
C ASN A 463 1.18 -1.32 12.94
N LEU A 464 0.02 -1.18 13.59
CA LEU A 464 -1.27 -1.63 13.02
C LEU A 464 -1.58 -0.90 11.69
N VAL A 465 -1.39 0.42 11.66
CA VAL A 465 -1.62 1.23 10.44
C VAL A 465 -0.65 0.84 9.33
N GLU A 466 0.64 0.71 9.63
CA GLU A 466 1.68 0.37 8.67
C GLU A 466 1.53 -1.07 8.16
N GLN A 467 1.26 -2.04 9.03
CA GLN A 467 1.00 -3.44 8.65
C GLN A 467 -0.21 -3.56 7.74
N THR A 468 -1.32 -2.89 8.09
CA THR A 468 -2.53 -2.89 7.24
C THR A 468 -2.24 -2.27 5.87
N ALA A 469 -1.44 -1.20 5.82
CA ALA A 469 -1.06 -0.58 4.57
C ALA A 469 -0.12 -1.46 3.72
N ILE A 470 0.82 -2.17 4.34
CA ILE A 470 1.70 -3.13 3.66
C ILE A 470 0.92 -4.34 3.13
N GLU A 471 -0.09 -4.82 3.87
CA GLU A 471 -0.96 -5.91 3.43
C GLU A 471 -1.77 -5.52 2.18
N VAL A 472 -2.42 -4.35 2.23
CA VAL A 472 -3.27 -3.86 1.13
C VAL A 472 -2.43 -3.37 -0.06
N ALA A 473 -1.27 -2.76 0.21
CA ALA A 473 -0.46 -2.10 -0.80
C ALA A 473 1.05 -2.27 -0.53
N PRO A 474 1.61 -3.49 -0.72
CA PRO A 474 2.99 -3.82 -0.38
C PRO A 474 4.05 -3.06 -1.19
N GLY A 475 3.68 -2.48 -2.33
CA GLY A 475 4.56 -1.67 -3.17
C GLY A 475 4.68 -0.21 -2.73
N ILE A 476 4.04 0.18 -1.62
CA ILE A 476 4.04 1.56 -1.10
C ILE A 476 5.02 1.66 0.07
N GLY A 477 6.05 2.48 -0.09
CA GLY A 477 6.86 2.93 1.04
C GLY A 477 6.10 3.91 1.91
N LEU A 478 6.31 3.86 3.22
CA LEU A 478 5.67 4.76 4.19
C LEU A 478 6.72 5.59 4.92
N GLU A 479 6.37 6.82 5.25
CA GLU A 479 7.23 7.77 5.96
C GLU A 479 6.54 8.23 7.25
N ARG A 480 7.29 8.28 8.36
CA ARG A 480 6.81 8.77 9.66
C ARG A 480 7.17 10.25 9.86
N HIS A 481 6.16 11.11 9.99
CA HIS A 481 6.33 12.53 10.25
C HIS A 481 5.77 12.86 11.64
N PHE A 482 6.64 13.00 12.64
CA PHE A 482 6.21 13.26 14.03
C PHE A 482 5.57 14.64 14.18
N LEU A 483 4.66 14.80 15.14
CA LEU A 483 3.94 16.03 15.41
C LEU A 483 4.44 16.70 16.69
N SER A 484 4.38 18.03 16.74
CA SER A 484 4.72 18.83 17.93
C SER A 484 3.86 18.45 19.15
N PRO A 485 4.45 17.88 20.21
CA PRO A 485 3.74 17.62 21.47
C PRO A 485 3.15 18.88 22.10
N LYS A 486 3.86 20.02 22.01
CA LYS A 486 3.39 21.32 22.51
C LYS A 486 2.12 21.77 21.79
N GLN A 487 2.16 21.79 20.46
CA GLN A 487 1.00 22.22 19.67
C GLN A 487 -0.17 21.23 19.77
N LEU A 488 0.10 19.93 19.94
CA LEU A 488 -0.92 18.93 20.25
C LEU A 488 -1.57 19.18 21.61
N LYS A 489 -0.77 19.49 22.65
CA LYS A 489 -1.27 19.87 23.98
C LYS A 489 -2.10 21.15 23.95
N ASP A 490 -1.79 22.06 23.03
CA ASP A 490 -2.58 23.26 22.81
C ASP A 490 -3.84 23.04 21.97
N HIS A 491 -4.00 21.85 21.40
CA HIS A 491 -5.09 21.46 20.49
C HIS A 491 -5.08 22.32 19.22
N SER A 492 -3.89 22.60 18.70
CA SER A 492 -3.72 23.23 17.39
C SER A 492 -4.42 22.39 16.31
N PRO A 493 -5.22 23.02 15.40
CA PRO A 493 -5.89 22.29 14.33
C PRO A 493 -4.89 21.65 13.35
N SER A 494 -3.78 22.35 13.10
CA SER A 494 -2.70 21.95 12.20
C SER A 494 -1.37 21.96 12.97
N PRO A 495 -1.08 20.92 13.77
CA PRO A 495 0.20 20.82 14.46
C PRO A 495 1.35 20.72 13.46
N ALA A 496 2.43 21.43 13.75
CA ALA A 496 3.70 21.38 13.05
C ALA A 496 4.29 19.97 13.09
N SER A 497 4.98 19.60 12.02
CA SER A 497 5.60 18.29 11.89
C SER A 497 7.12 18.34 11.92
N PHE A 498 7.73 17.23 12.31
CA PHE A 498 9.15 16.96 12.21
C PHE A 498 9.35 15.98 11.06
N LEU A 499 10.00 16.46 9.99
CA LEU A 499 10.22 15.68 8.78
C LEU A 499 11.32 14.64 9.00
N PRO A 500 11.25 13.45 8.35
CA PRO A 500 12.27 12.41 8.44
C PRO A 500 13.69 12.94 8.23
N GLU A 501 13.90 13.80 7.24
CA GLU A 501 15.22 14.36 6.92
C GLU A 501 15.76 15.24 8.03
N THR A 502 14.88 15.94 8.75
CA THR A 502 15.28 16.79 9.87
C THR A 502 15.64 15.95 11.09
N MET A 503 14.93 14.84 11.31
CA MET A 503 15.23 13.89 12.39
C MET A 503 16.55 13.15 12.13
N MET A 504 16.77 12.64 10.91
CA MET A 504 18.03 12.00 10.53
C MET A 504 19.21 12.97 10.57
N THR A 505 19.03 14.22 10.13
CA THR A 505 20.08 15.26 10.24
C THR A 505 20.39 15.59 11.70
N MET A 506 19.38 15.60 12.57
CA MET A 506 19.56 15.81 14.00
C MET A 506 20.37 14.65 14.62
N GLN A 507 20.06 13.40 14.25
CA GLN A 507 20.80 12.22 14.71
C GLN A 507 22.26 12.25 14.23
N GLN A 508 22.51 12.56 12.95
CA GLN A 508 23.88 12.66 12.41
C GLN A 508 24.73 13.73 13.10
N LYS A 509 24.09 14.76 13.67
CA LYS A 509 24.75 15.83 14.44
C LYS A 509 24.79 15.55 15.94
N GLU A 510 24.23 14.42 16.39
CA GLU A 510 24.05 14.05 17.80
C GLU A 510 23.38 15.18 18.62
N SER A 511 22.43 15.89 18.00
CA SER A 511 21.74 17.03 18.62
C SER A 511 20.53 16.58 19.44
N LEU A 512 20.35 17.06 20.67
CA LEU A 512 19.16 16.73 21.48
C LEU A 512 17.88 17.40 21.01
N TYR A 513 18.01 18.46 20.21
CA TYR A 513 16.90 19.28 19.73
C TYR A 513 16.67 19.05 18.25
N VAL A 514 15.39 18.94 17.88
CA VAL A 514 14.91 18.85 16.51
C VAL A 514 14.01 20.03 16.19
N LYS A 515 14.10 20.53 14.97
CA LYS A 515 13.35 21.70 14.50
C LYS A 515 12.12 21.26 13.70
N ASN A 516 10.95 21.82 14.02
CA ASN A 516 9.71 21.54 13.28
C ASN A 516 9.56 22.42 12.03
N THR A 517 8.49 22.19 11.27
CA THR A 517 8.13 22.99 10.07
C THR A 517 7.90 24.47 10.33
N ASP A 518 7.50 24.85 11.55
CA ASP A 518 7.28 26.25 11.96
C ASP A 518 8.59 26.92 12.42
N GLY A 519 9.65 26.14 12.55
CA GLY A 519 10.97 26.55 12.95
C GLY A 519 11.21 26.59 14.47
N GLU A 520 10.30 26.05 15.27
CA GLU A 520 10.49 25.86 16.70
C GLU A 520 11.29 24.60 17.00
N GLU A 521 12.06 24.63 18.08
CA GLU A 521 12.88 23.50 18.53
C GLU A 521 12.25 22.81 19.74
N GLU A 522 12.24 21.48 19.69
CA GLU A 522 11.75 20.61 20.76
C GLU A 522 12.74 19.46 21.00
N LEU A 523 12.73 18.91 22.21
CA LEU A 523 13.59 17.79 22.57
C LEU A 523 13.14 16.53 21.82
N PHE A 524 14.07 15.79 21.24
CA PHE A 524 13.78 14.51 20.57
C PHE A 524 13.02 13.54 21.50
N THR A 525 13.42 13.48 22.78
CA THR A 525 12.76 12.63 23.79
C THR A 525 11.30 13.02 24.01
N ASP A 526 10.96 14.31 23.92
CA ASP A 526 9.58 14.76 24.09
C ASP A 526 8.74 14.42 22.86
N VAL A 527 9.32 14.60 21.67
CA VAL A 527 8.65 14.37 20.37
C VAL A 527 8.37 12.88 20.12
N VAL A 528 9.36 12.02 20.35
CA VAL A 528 9.26 10.58 20.04
C VAL A 528 8.88 9.76 21.25
N CYS A 529 9.45 10.05 22.42
CA CYS A 529 9.37 9.18 23.60
C CYS A 529 8.38 9.68 24.67
N PHE A 530 7.53 10.67 24.37
CA PHE A 530 6.63 11.30 25.36
C PHE A 530 7.35 11.87 26.60
N GLY A 531 8.64 12.21 26.45
CA GLY A 531 9.52 12.67 27.54
C GLY A 531 10.10 11.56 28.41
N SER A 532 9.83 10.29 28.09
CA SER A 532 10.36 9.13 28.83
C SER A 532 11.82 8.84 28.46
N ARG A 533 12.72 8.93 29.44
CA ARG A 533 14.12 8.56 29.28
C ARG A 533 14.33 7.05 29.21
N ASP A 534 13.46 6.28 29.86
CA ASP A 534 13.55 4.82 29.85
C ASP A 534 13.29 4.29 28.44
N VAL A 535 12.30 4.85 27.74
CA VAL A 535 12.06 4.54 26.32
C VAL A 535 13.23 4.97 25.46
N ALA A 536 13.75 6.19 25.65
CA ALA A 536 14.85 6.72 24.84
C ALA A 536 16.12 5.84 24.90
N ARG A 537 16.36 5.11 26.00
CA ARG A 537 17.47 4.16 26.16
C ARG A 537 17.30 2.85 25.39
N LEU A 538 16.08 2.55 24.97
CA LEU A 538 15.72 1.31 24.25
C LEU A 538 15.62 1.52 22.73
N LEU A 539 15.87 2.74 22.25
CA LEU A 539 15.87 3.07 20.84
C LEU A 539 17.25 2.85 20.22
N THR A 540 17.30 2.12 19.12
CA THR A 540 18.41 2.16 18.17
C THR A 540 18.07 3.24 17.15
N LEU A 541 18.92 4.27 17.02
CA LEU A 541 18.65 5.37 16.09
C LEU A 541 18.74 4.92 14.62
N GLY A 542 18.02 5.60 13.73
CA GLY A 542 18.03 5.32 12.30
C GLY A 542 19.43 5.35 11.68
N ILE A 543 20.32 6.22 12.16
CA ILE A 543 21.72 6.28 11.74
C ILE A 543 22.56 5.06 12.15
N ASP A 544 22.15 4.34 13.19
CA ASP A 544 22.86 3.18 13.73
C ASP A 544 22.36 1.85 13.11
N ILE A 545 21.30 1.89 12.31
CA ILE A 545 20.77 0.72 11.60
C ILE A 545 21.82 0.20 10.61
N GLY A 546 22.00 -1.12 10.58
CA GLY A 546 22.88 -1.80 9.64
C GLY A 546 22.36 -1.69 8.20
N VAL A 547 23.25 -1.48 7.24
CA VAL A 547 22.91 -1.41 5.81
C VAL A 547 22.33 -2.72 5.28
N GLY A 548 22.68 -3.85 5.89
CA GLY A 548 22.07 -5.16 5.60
C GLY A 548 20.60 -5.27 6.02
N GLU A 549 20.11 -4.39 6.89
CA GLU A 549 18.71 -4.35 7.36
C GLU A 549 17.85 -3.40 6.52
N LEU A 550 18.41 -2.79 5.46
CA LEU A 550 17.67 -1.92 4.57
C LEU A 550 16.54 -2.67 3.85
N GLN A 551 15.35 -2.07 3.91
CA GLN A 551 14.20 -2.56 3.17
C GLN A 551 14.48 -2.58 1.67
N LEU A 552 13.82 -3.51 0.96
CA LEU A 552 13.96 -3.68 -0.48
C LEU A 552 13.71 -2.37 -1.25
N THR A 553 12.73 -1.57 -0.81
CA THR A 553 12.44 -0.26 -1.41
C THR A 553 13.64 0.69 -1.32
N SER A 554 14.27 0.82 -0.14
CA SER A 554 15.46 1.67 0.05
C SER A 554 16.61 1.24 -0.85
N ARG A 555 16.83 -0.08 -0.98
CA ARG A 555 17.89 -0.65 -1.83
C ARG A 555 17.60 -0.39 -3.32
N CYS A 556 16.35 -0.56 -3.76
CA CYS A 556 15.92 -0.23 -5.12
C CYS A 556 16.13 1.26 -5.45
N GLU A 557 15.81 2.17 -4.54
CA GLU A 557 16.01 3.61 -4.77
C GLU A 557 17.48 3.99 -4.87
N LEU A 558 18.32 3.47 -3.97
CA LEU A 558 19.76 3.66 -4.04
C LEU A 558 20.33 3.12 -5.34
N ALA A 559 19.92 1.92 -5.75
CA ALA A 559 20.31 1.33 -7.03
C ALA A 559 19.89 2.20 -8.22
N CYS A 560 18.66 2.73 -8.22
CA CYS A 560 18.17 3.64 -9.26
C CYS A 560 19.03 4.91 -9.39
N LEU A 561 19.57 5.42 -8.28
CA LEU A 561 20.36 6.65 -8.25
C LEU A 561 21.85 6.40 -8.53
N LEU A 562 22.43 5.27 -8.09
CA LEU A 562 23.87 5.04 -8.05
C LEU A 562 24.40 4.07 -9.11
N ASP A 563 23.54 3.21 -9.68
CA ASP A 563 23.94 2.32 -10.78
C ASP A 563 24.21 3.05 -12.11
N PRO A 564 23.44 4.07 -12.52
CA PRO A 564 23.72 4.82 -13.74
C PRO A 564 25.06 5.57 -13.64
N PRO A 565 25.79 5.74 -14.77
CA PRO A 565 27.00 6.54 -14.78
C PRO A 565 26.67 8.01 -14.48
N ASP A 566 27.37 8.60 -13.51
CA ASP A 566 27.29 10.03 -13.20
C ASP A 566 28.31 10.81 -14.04
N ALA A 567 27.95 12.03 -14.48
CA ALA A 567 28.81 12.85 -15.33
C ALA A 567 30.17 13.21 -14.70
N MET A 568 30.27 13.18 -13.37
CA MET A 568 31.49 13.41 -12.60
C MET A 568 32.05 12.10 -12.02
N GLY A 569 31.53 10.94 -12.43
CA GLY A 569 31.92 9.61 -11.96
C GLY A 569 31.40 9.26 -10.56
N ARG A 570 30.51 10.04 -9.96
CA ARG A 570 30.00 9.83 -8.58
C ARG A 570 28.92 8.74 -8.52
N ASP A 571 29.29 7.56 -9.00
CA ASP A 571 28.46 6.36 -9.10
C ASP A 571 28.95 5.26 -8.15
N TRP A 572 28.36 4.07 -8.27
CA TRP A 572 28.68 2.87 -7.48
C TRP A 572 30.18 2.53 -7.45
N SER A 573 30.95 2.87 -8.49
CA SER A 573 32.37 2.53 -8.57
C SER A 573 33.23 3.37 -7.61
N ILE A 574 32.98 4.68 -7.53
CA ILE A 574 33.65 5.55 -6.54
C ILE A 574 33.11 5.26 -5.13
N LEU A 575 31.82 4.91 -5.02
CA LEU A 575 31.28 4.43 -3.75
C LEU A 575 32.06 3.22 -3.23
N ALA A 576 32.38 2.23 -4.08
CA ALA A 576 33.17 1.06 -3.68
C ALA A 576 34.56 1.43 -3.13
N VAL A 577 35.22 2.41 -3.76
CA VAL A 577 36.51 2.94 -3.28
C VAL A 577 36.37 3.57 -1.90
N LYS A 578 35.31 4.37 -1.68
CA LYS A 578 35.04 5.02 -0.39
C LYS A 578 34.65 4.04 0.71
N LEU A 579 34.02 2.92 0.34
CA LEU A 579 33.68 1.82 1.25
C LEU A 579 34.86 0.86 1.52
N ASN A 580 36.02 1.09 0.89
CA ASN A 580 37.20 0.20 0.93
C ASN A 580 36.95 -1.22 0.37
N LEU A 581 36.05 -1.35 -0.60
CA LEU A 581 35.67 -2.62 -1.24
C LEU A 581 36.29 -2.81 -2.63
N THR A 582 37.50 -2.27 -2.82
CA THR A 582 38.18 -2.28 -4.14
C THR A 582 38.45 -3.71 -4.64
N ASP A 583 38.64 -4.66 -3.72
CA ASP A 583 38.91 -6.06 -4.05
C ASP A 583 37.67 -6.79 -4.57
N GLN A 584 36.46 -6.34 -4.20
CA GLN A 584 35.17 -6.92 -4.59
C GLN A 584 34.60 -6.31 -5.89
N VAL A 585 35.14 -5.18 -6.35
CA VAL A 585 34.68 -4.50 -7.59
C VAL A 585 34.68 -5.43 -8.82
N PRO A 586 35.70 -6.28 -9.06
CA PRO A 586 35.70 -7.17 -10.22
C PRO A 586 34.54 -8.18 -10.20
N ASP A 587 34.19 -8.70 -9.02
CA ASP A 587 33.11 -9.66 -8.86
C ASP A 587 31.75 -8.98 -9.10
N VAL A 588 31.55 -7.80 -8.51
CA VAL A 588 30.34 -6.98 -8.73
C VAL A 588 30.18 -6.61 -10.21
N ASP A 589 31.25 -6.18 -10.89
CA ASP A 589 31.18 -5.76 -12.29
C ASP A 589 30.97 -6.95 -13.26
N SER A 590 31.40 -8.16 -12.88
CA SER A 590 31.20 -9.38 -13.67
C SER A 590 29.73 -9.69 -13.96
N THR A 591 28.81 -9.21 -13.12
CA THR A 591 27.35 -9.38 -13.28
C THR A 591 26.74 -8.46 -14.34
N GLY A 592 27.47 -7.46 -14.83
CA GLY A 592 27.02 -6.54 -15.87
C GLY A 592 25.75 -5.77 -15.48
N GLN A 593 24.78 -5.69 -16.39
CA GLN A 593 23.47 -5.04 -16.15
C GLN A 593 22.37 -6.02 -15.72
N SER A 594 22.72 -7.26 -15.39
CA SER A 594 21.73 -8.26 -14.97
C SER A 594 21.24 -8.03 -13.53
N LEU A 595 22.12 -7.51 -12.68
CA LEU A 595 21.88 -7.24 -11.26
C LEU A 595 22.29 -5.79 -10.93
N SER A 596 21.74 -5.24 -9.86
CA SER A 596 22.20 -3.94 -9.35
C SER A 596 23.60 -4.08 -8.76
N ARG A 597 24.51 -3.19 -9.18
CA ARG A 597 25.87 -3.16 -8.65
C ARG A 597 25.91 -2.48 -7.30
N THR A 598 25.08 -1.46 -7.10
CA THR A 598 24.91 -0.78 -5.81
C THR A 598 24.40 -1.75 -4.75
N ASP A 599 23.35 -2.52 -5.04
CA ASP A 599 22.80 -3.49 -4.08
C ASP A 599 23.84 -4.56 -3.68
N GLN A 600 24.54 -5.14 -4.67
CA GLN A 600 25.62 -6.09 -4.43
C GLN A 600 26.72 -5.48 -3.55
N LEU A 601 27.15 -4.26 -3.84
CA LEU A 601 28.19 -3.57 -3.09
C LEU A 601 27.79 -3.31 -1.63
N LEU A 602 26.54 -2.92 -1.39
CA LEU A 602 26.02 -2.72 -0.03
C LEU A 602 25.95 -4.03 0.75
N ASN A 603 25.59 -5.13 0.10
CA ASN A 603 25.62 -6.47 0.70
C ASN A 603 27.06 -6.90 1.05
N GLU A 604 28.01 -6.73 0.12
CA GLU A 604 29.43 -7.00 0.39
C GLU A 604 29.97 -6.15 1.54
N TRP A 605 29.55 -4.87 1.62
CA TRP A 605 29.92 -4.01 2.73
C TRP A 605 29.42 -4.51 4.08
N ALA A 606 28.14 -4.90 4.13
CA ALA A 606 27.52 -5.45 5.33
C ALA A 606 28.19 -6.77 5.78
N ILE A 607 28.68 -7.58 4.83
CA ILE A 607 29.37 -8.84 5.13
C ILE A 607 30.80 -8.59 5.63
N HIS A 608 31.58 -7.75 4.94
CA HIS A 608 33.00 -7.56 5.23
C HIS A 608 33.27 -6.59 6.39
N HIS A 609 32.40 -5.61 6.60
CA HIS A 609 32.56 -4.55 7.60
C HIS A 609 31.27 -4.30 8.40
N PRO A 610 30.69 -5.31 9.07
CA PRO A 610 29.37 -5.21 9.71
C PRO A 610 29.28 -4.08 10.76
N GLU A 611 30.34 -3.84 11.52
CA GLU A 611 30.37 -2.78 12.56
C GLU A 611 30.42 -1.35 11.97
N GLN A 612 30.87 -1.20 10.71
CA GLN A 612 30.97 0.11 10.04
C GLN A 612 29.86 0.33 9.02
N ALA A 613 29.19 -0.75 8.60
CA ALA A 613 28.12 -0.75 7.61
C ALA A 613 26.80 -0.23 8.19
N THR A 614 26.81 1.02 8.67
CA THR A 614 25.63 1.70 9.21
C THR A 614 25.08 2.73 8.23
N VAL A 615 23.79 3.04 8.36
CA VAL A 615 23.11 4.08 7.56
C VAL A 615 23.78 5.44 7.75
N GLY A 616 24.15 5.79 8.98
CA GLY A 616 24.84 7.04 9.29
C GLY A 616 26.16 7.18 8.55
N ARG A 617 26.97 6.10 8.52
CA ARG A 617 28.24 6.11 7.79
C ARG A 617 28.03 6.18 6.27
N LEU A 618 27.01 5.50 5.75
CA LEU A 618 26.64 5.59 4.34
C LEU A 618 26.25 7.03 3.96
N CYS A 619 25.47 7.70 4.81
CA CYS A 619 25.02 9.07 4.58
C CYS A 619 26.18 10.07 4.54
N GLU A 620 27.20 9.90 5.39
CA GLU A 620 28.43 10.70 5.33
C GLU A 620 29.18 10.50 4.02
N ILE A 621 29.36 9.25 3.61
CA ILE A 621 30.07 8.92 2.37
C ILE A 621 29.32 9.48 1.15
N LEU A 622 28.00 9.37 1.12
CA LEU A 622 27.18 9.96 0.06
C LEU A 622 27.27 11.50 0.05
N ALA A 623 27.33 12.13 1.22
CA ALA A 623 27.56 13.57 1.32
C ALA A 623 28.95 13.98 0.80
N GLU A 624 30.01 13.23 1.15
CA GLU A 624 31.37 13.44 0.63
C GLU A 624 31.45 13.25 -0.89
N LEU A 625 30.71 12.27 -1.42
CA LEU A 625 30.57 12.04 -2.87
C LEU A 625 29.80 13.17 -3.56
N GLY A 626 29.08 14.02 -2.82
CA GLY A 626 28.20 15.04 -3.40
C GLY A 626 26.90 14.46 -3.97
N ARG A 627 26.47 13.28 -3.49
CA ARG A 627 25.23 12.58 -3.84
C ARG A 627 24.16 12.83 -2.77
N VAL A 628 23.78 14.10 -2.64
CA VAL A 628 22.73 14.56 -1.70
C VAL A 628 21.38 13.93 -2.03
N ASP A 629 21.10 13.70 -3.30
CA ASP A 629 19.92 12.99 -3.79
C ASP A 629 19.77 11.57 -3.20
N ALA A 630 20.86 10.78 -3.21
CA ALA A 630 20.85 9.42 -2.65
C ALA A 630 20.76 9.42 -1.13
N ARG A 631 21.42 10.38 -0.46
CA ARG A 631 21.32 10.55 0.99
C ARG A 631 19.91 10.95 1.43
N ASP A 632 19.30 11.89 0.74
CA ASP A 632 17.95 12.36 1.07
C ASP A 632 16.90 11.26 0.80
N ALA A 633 17.14 10.36 -0.16
CA ALA A 633 16.33 9.14 -0.35
C ALA A 633 16.44 8.17 0.84
N LEU A 634 17.65 7.95 1.37
CA LEU A 634 17.85 7.15 2.58
C LEU A 634 17.14 7.74 3.80
N TYR A 635 17.23 9.06 4.01
CA TYR A 635 16.60 9.72 5.14
C TYR A 635 15.08 9.53 5.20
N ARG A 636 14.43 9.27 4.05
CA ARG A 636 12.99 9.05 3.97
C ARG A 636 12.60 7.58 4.07
N THR A 637 13.45 6.68 3.57
CA THR A 637 13.10 5.25 3.42
C THR A 637 13.58 4.39 4.58
N VAL A 638 14.53 4.87 5.39
CA VAL A 638 15.02 4.16 6.57
C VAL A 638 14.16 4.46 7.79
N PRO A 639 13.84 3.47 8.63
CA PRO A 639 13.19 3.71 9.92
C PRO A 639 13.98 4.73 10.75
N LEU A 640 13.28 5.71 11.32
CA LEU A 640 13.91 6.76 12.14
C LEU A 640 14.52 6.22 13.44
N TYR A 641 14.03 5.08 13.90
CA TYR A 641 14.59 4.27 14.98
C TYR A 641 14.04 2.84 14.87
N LEU A 642 14.71 1.91 15.55
CA LEU A 642 14.18 0.61 15.92
C LEU A 642 13.93 0.59 17.43
N PHE A 643 12.88 -0.10 17.85
CA PHE A 643 12.51 -0.23 19.25
C PHE A 643 12.53 -1.71 19.66
N ALA A 644 13.32 -2.03 20.69
CA ALA A 644 13.38 -3.36 21.28
C ALA A 644 12.75 -3.33 22.70
N PRO A 645 11.67 -4.10 22.95
CA PRO A 645 11.08 -4.18 24.29
C PRO A 645 12.06 -4.69 25.34
N LEU A 646 11.88 -4.28 26.59
CA LEU A 646 12.75 -4.65 27.72
C LEU A 646 12.86 -6.17 27.95
N ASP A 647 11.85 -6.95 27.53
CA ASP A 647 11.82 -8.40 27.71
C ASP A 647 12.78 -9.15 26.77
N ASP A 648 13.25 -8.50 25.70
CA ASP A 648 14.14 -9.10 24.68
C ASP A 648 15.64 -8.79 24.88
N LEU A 649 15.99 -8.00 25.91
CA LEU A 649 17.39 -7.64 26.17
C LEU A 649 18.11 -8.77 26.94
N PRO A 650 19.21 -9.35 26.42
CA PRO A 650 20.04 -10.26 27.18
C PRO A 650 20.58 -9.53 28.42
N SER A 651 20.29 -10.08 29.60
CA SER A 651 20.70 -9.54 30.89
C SER A 651 22.21 -9.29 30.94
N GLY A 652 22.63 -8.02 30.83
CA GLY A 652 24.03 -7.60 31.01
C GLY A 652 24.58 -6.49 30.11
N GLN A 653 23.80 -5.89 29.21
CA GLN A 653 24.31 -4.78 28.38
C GLN A 653 23.97 -3.41 29.01
N ASP A 654 24.90 -2.87 29.81
CA ASP A 654 24.87 -1.48 30.26
C ASP A 654 25.15 -0.57 29.05
N CYS A 655 24.11 -0.19 28.29
CA CYS A 655 24.23 0.81 27.24
C CYS A 655 24.30 2.22 27.87
N CYS A 656 25.49 2.83 27.85
CA CYS A 656 25.77 4.20 28.31
C CYS A 656 25.14 5.31 27.42
N ALA A 657 23.90 5.14 26.93
CA ALA A 657 23.18 6.15 26.16
C ALA A 657 22.20 6.91 27.06
N ASP A 658 22.70 7.84 27.89
CA ASP A 658 21.86 8.55 28.88
C ASP A 658 20.87 9.57 28.26
N SER A 659 21.01 9.88 26.97
CA SER A 659 20.22 10.87 26.25
C SER A 659 19.42 10.35 25.05
N GLY A 660 19.59 9.08 24.66
CA GLY A 660 18.89 8.46 23.52
C GLY A 660 19.19 9.06 22.14
N VAL A 661 20.22 9.92 22.01
CA VAL A 661 20.63 10.55 20.72
C VAL A 661 22.14 10.41 20.46
N VAL A 662 22.84 9.58 21.24
CA VAL A 662 24.27 9.31 21.05
C VAL A 662 24.41 8.03 20.22
N SER A 663 25.13 8.11 19.10
CA SER A 663 25.37 6.94 18.25
C SER A 663 26.17 5.88 19.01
N SER A 664 25.81 4.60 18.85
CA SER A 664 26.61 3.49 19.39
C SER A 664 27.96 3.34 18.70
N SER A 665 28.14 3.94 17.52
CA SER A 665 29.38 3.85 16.73
C SER A 665 30.43 4.92 17.12
N SER A 666 30.06 5.96 17.87
CA SER A 666 30.96 7.03 18.30
C SER A 666 31.66 6.78 19.64
N SER A 667 31.38 5.65 20.32
CA SER A 667 32.08 5.25 21.54
C SER A 667 33.48 4.71 21.24
N ASP A 668 34.47 5.60 21.30
CA ASP A 668 35.90 5.29 21.20
C ASP A 668 36.34 4.28 22.30
N PRO A 669 36.98 3.13 21.99
CA PRO A 669 37.43 2.16 23.00
C PRO A 669 38.58 2.67 23.90
N ARG A 670 39.03 3.92 23.72
CA ARG A 670 40.24 4.48 24.35
C ARG A 670 39.87 5.47 25.46
N GLY A 671 39.07 5.03 26.43
CA GLY A 671 38.65 5.87 27.55
C GLY A 671 38.87 5.29 28.95
N SER A 672 39.06 3.97 29.09
CA SER A 672 39.22 3.34 30.42
C SER A 672 40.69 3.12 30.75
N SER A 673 41.42 4.19 31.04
CA SER A 673 42.68 4.05 31.78
C SER A 673 42.92 5.25 32.70
N ILE A 674 43.24 4.91 33.97
CA ILE A 674 43.77 5.72 35.08
C ILE A 674 42.67 6.34 35.96
N SER A 675 42.62 6.15 37.29
CA SER A 675 43.70 6.01 38.29
C SER A 675 43.31 5.21 39.55
N ARG A 676 44.28 4.47 40.08
CA ARG A 676 44.51 4.35 41.54
C ARG A 676 45.33 5.54 42.01
#